data_AF-A0A812G5U9-F1
#
_entry.id   AF-A0A812G5U9-F1
#
_cell.length_a   1.000
_cell.length_b   1.000
_cell.length_c   1.000
_cell.angle_alpha   90.00
_cell.angle_beta   90.00
_cell.angle_gamma   90.00
#
_symmetry.space_group_name_H-M   'P 1'
#
loop_
_entity.id
_entity.type
_entity.pdbx_description
1 polymer ?
#
loop_
_entity_poly.entity_id
_entity_poly.type
_entity_poly.pdbx_seq_one_letter_code
_entity_poly.pdbx_strand_id
1 'polypeptide(L)'
;MSPCAQDGYTLPIGFTNPNWESAILYNTVASILIEEIIGFNTKLGPFSSSSTGTFDIAADDPTVHVAQELWDYALTAYVASYPCFNAANPDKALDRVKALDYAGTDGMYIFPKTYEPYYADTGKSLEFYKDLNVSWGSYQSYFSDMSVFTNPSAFDDCSHPSAASDGIMDDYIRFTGDVDAIVTVNGQRKWICYQEKWWMSPACRDAPMTCAPMITNSFWSYNPSRQKAAVYNIAMSIANTVAYGDYTSMPKQHRTFSYWWSPDITFKADGAVKVIFLPYREDEYQIGKFITDVNDVPLLSYAHKQLGTAAPAVLSMLGEMAIYKPDVDWLLEEVVFGRSQGDLHMIIVLCVIGRLGDADAQYAAACQWVKDNEACTRPDMACPVETVDSNRDGMQANGYGMVSEFGEFVSTRLPDAAGCALCVPGRFADAYSDNDGNSAICNTCPQGAAQDRGAQTACEQCEAGTYSLPTGTRCARCGRGTYQRNVSQTSCLSCLEPQTTSTVGSTSQEACVCPAGTFRPCHDFDNDGAIRPECQCDRSLYVPASSIGQRCLPCPEGMECPEGSDEQFFPCSEEEILNSTAFSYPVPQEGYFVEWNEPLWVFKCVDLDSCPGGMASHCGEGLQGAACGACAAGFYKQAGTCYKCGDMEKHPLFLIIPLLLSPVAILVLYKVSQDDVGKWGKTTQGFGGIGYLLLVYVQSISVILAVFPTVPAMLSSGLSWSGASAEITSLFRIECAGPSNFTENFLFNLFLPEIVGVIFFLTWLIARFIPKIRMDGDIVLGCFGGILKTFFVTVASKCFSLFQCYSHPNGMRSMRSSPEVLEHSDVWLSMVGFSAFAILLNCLTLLVVFGWAMWVAPARFHIVSFRRRWKFMIQKMRPSVHWWMMVILIKGLWLALTSVLWNTTMAQSLWICAGLLAYFTGSYVLLPWRSVFVAMLDIGTHVSILLLCLLLPFLLTFKPEESDVASMFFLILAGLSFLAVTTSILWILYKAVWPGYKRRREKSLNFYAKRMAEVFPYATDPRMLADLMSEIPALDIVNLKYVATMMSAEILDNRVPGRLVWQEASPTCRPPC
;
A
#
# COMPACT_ATOMS: atom_id res chain seq x y z
N MET A 1 12.14 38.46 24.28
CA MET A 1 13.46 38.58 24.93
C MET A 1 14.35 39.47 24.07
N SER A 2 15.31 40.19 24.66
CA SER A 2 16.14 41.23 24.03
C SER A 2 17.16 40.67 23.02
N PRO A 3 17.57 41.47 22.00
CA PRO A 3 18.59 41.09 21.03
C PRO A 3 19.98 41.27 21.65
N CYS A 4 20.55 40.21 22.21
CA CYS A 4 21.93 40.13 22.67
C CYS A 4 22.34 38.65 22.78
N ALA A 5 23.15 38.16 21.83
CA ALA A 5 24.23 37.19 22.07
C ALA A 5 24.98 36.98 20.75
N GLN A 6 26.03 37.80 20.55
CA GLN A 6 26.93 37.70 19.40
C GLN A 6 28.27 37.05 19.77
N ASP A 7 28.37 36.40 20.93
CA ASP A 7 29.56 35.68 21.37
C ASP A 7 29.12 34.48 22.23
N GLY A 8 29.61 33.27 21.89
CA GLY A 8 29.43 32.02 22.66
C GLY A 8 30.01 32.04 24.09
N TYR A 9 30.33 33.21 24.63
CA TYR A 9 30.79 33.45 26.00
C TYR A 9 29.67 33.80 26.99
N THR A 10 28.51 34.28 26.54
CA THR A 10 27.41 34.72 27.44
C THR A 10 26.25 33.72 27.55
N LEU A 11 26.05 32.87 26.55
CA LEU A 11 25.07 31.77 26.57
C LEU A 11 25.68 30.54 25.85
N PRO A 12 26.05 29.46 26.58
CA PRO A 12 26.61 28.26 25.96
C PRO A 12 25.54 27.47 25.20
N ILE A 13 25.95 26.71 24.18
CA ILE A 13 25.06 25.77 23.48
C ILE A 13 24.69 24.65 24.43
N GLY A 14 23.42 24.63 24.84
CA GLY A 14 22.89 23.63 25.76
C GLY A 14 22.41 22.36 25.07
N PHE A 15 22.82 21.21 25.60
CA PHE A 15 22.35 19.89 25.19
C PHE A 15 21.48 19.28 26.28
N THR A 16 20.35 18.69 25.92
CA THR A 16 19.65 17.75 26.82
C THR A 16 20.47 16.47 26.96
N ASN A 17 20.46 15.85 28.13
CA ASN A 17 21.05 14.52 28.31
C ASN A 17 19.96 13.49 28.62
N PRO A 18 19.71 12.53 27.73
CA PRO A 18 18.98 11.33 28.09
C PRO A 18 19.71 10.52 29.17
N ASN A 19 18.99 9.73 29.95
CA ASN A 19 19.55 8.85 30.98
C ASN A 19 20.18 7.55 30.43
N TRP A 20 20.42 7.45 29.12
CA TRP A 20 21.18 6.34 28.52
C TRP A 20 22.56 6.83 28.07
N GLU A 21 23.55 5.98 28.29
CA GLU A 21 24.98 6.33 28.30
C GLU A 21 25.56 6.64 26.91
N SER A 22 25.02 6.00 25.88
CA SER A 22 25.35 6.32 24.48
C SER A 22 25.04 7.78 24.13
N ALA A 23 23.95 8.35 24.66
CA ALA A 23 23.54 9.71 24.34
C ALA A 23 24.42 10.74 25.02
N ILE A 24 24.85 10.43 26.24
CA ILE A 24 25.80 11.26 26.96
C ILE A 24 27.13 11.29 26.20
N LEU A 25 27.62 10.15 25.73
CA LEU A 25 28.85 10.08 24.93
C LEU A 25 28.70 10.81 23.59
N TYR A 26 27.59 10.61 22.89
CA TYR A 26 27.31 11.28 21.63
C TYR A 26 27.30 12.81 21.80
N ASN A 27 26.59 13.31 22.82
CA ASN A 27 26.56 14.73 23.17
C ASN A 27 27.93 15.25 23.62
N THR A 28 28.74 14.42 24.28
CA THR A 28 30.09 14.79 24.74
C THR A 28 31.06 14.94 23.56
N VAL A 29 31.00 14.04 22.56
CA VAL A 29 31.78 14.20 21.33
C VAL A 29 31.34 15.48 20.59
N ALA A 30 30.03 15.72 20.46
CA ALA A 30 29.51 16.93 19.84
C ALA A 30 30.00 18.20 20.60
N SER A 31 29.98 18.16 21.93
CA SER A 31 30.48 19.23 22.80
C SER A 31 31.96 19.54 22.56
N ILE A 32 32.83 18.53 22.52
CA ILE A 32 34.27 18.70 22.24
C ILE A 32 34.51 19.31 20.87
N LEU A 33 33.81 18.82 19.84
CA LEU A 33 33.95 19.34 18.47
C LEU A 33 33.49 20.81 18.38
N ILE A 34 32.40 21.17 19.06
CA ILE A 34 31.88 22.54 19.08
C ILE A 34 32.84 23.48 19.83
N GLU A 35 33.43 23.04 20.94
CA GLU A 35 34.36 23.85 21.73
C GLU A 35 35.72 24.02 21.06
N GLU A 36 36.32 22.94 20.57
CA GLU A 36 37.71 22.93 20.08
C GLU A 36 37.83 23.29 18.60
N ILE A 37 36.83 22.97 17.77
CA ILE A 37 36.87 23.21 16.31
C ILE A 37 36.08 24.47 15.94
N ILE A 38 34.85 24.61 16.45
CA ILE A 38 33.95 25.72 16.07
C ILE A 38 34.14 26.95 16.98
N GLY A 39 34.57 26.75 18.23
CA GLY A 39 34.88 27.81 19.19
C GLY A 39 33.69 28.33 20.01
N PHE A 40 32.62 27.53 20.18
CA PHE A 40 31.50 27.88 21.07
C PHE A 40 31.58 27.10 22.39
N ASN A 41 31.30 27.74 23.53
CA ASN A 41 31.14 27.00 24.79
C ASN A 41 29.86 26.15 24.77
N THR A 42 29.89 24.98 25.38
CA THR A 42 28.72 24.09 25.50
C THR A 42 28.36 23.81 26.94
N LYS A 43 27.14 23.30 27.16
CA LYS A 43 26.66 22.84 28.47
C LYS A 43 25.82 21.58 28.30
N LEU A 44 26.17 20.53 29.03
CA LEU A 44 25.42 19.28 29.05
C LEU A 44 24.38 19.26 30.19
N GLY A 45 23.16 18.79 29.90
CA GLY A 45 22.02 18.70 30.82
C GLY A 45 21.02 19.85 30.66
N PRO A 46 19.78 19.71 31.21
CA PRO A 46 19.33 18.78 32.24
C PRO A 46 18.96 17.37 31.72
N PHE A 47 18.73 16.45 32.67
CA PHE A 47 18.57 15.01 32.41
C PHE A 47 17.09 14.58 32.29
N SER A 48 16.82 13.61 31.42
CA SER A 48 15.50 12.98 31.27
C SER A 48 15.60 11.46 31.12
N SER A 49 14.64 10.75 31.72
CA SER A 49 14.54 9.28 31.63
C SER A 49 13.70 8.78 30.45
N SER A 50 13.26 9.65 29.52
CA SER A 50 12.42 9.27 28.38
C SER A 50 12.62 10.17 27.18
N SER A 51 12.47 9.65 25.95
CA SER A 51 12.58 10.45 24.71
C SER A 51 11.62 11.64 24.67
N THR A 52 10.38 11.46 25.13
CA THR A 52 9.36 12.53 25.18
C THR A 52 9.75 13.60 26.18
N GLY A 53 10.18 13.21 27.38
CA GLY A 53 10.67 14.18 28.38
C GLY A 53 11.92 14.93 27.91
N THR A 54 12.81 14.28 27.16
CA THR A 54 13.99 14.94 26.58
C THR A 54 13.58 15.96 25.52
N PHE A 55 12.58 15.62 24.69
CA PHE A 55 12.01 16.54 23.72
C PHE A 55 11.33 17.75 24.38
N ASP A 56 10.52 17.52 25.42
CA ASP A 56 9.82 18.59 26.14
C ASP A 56 10.81 19.55 26.82
N ILE A 57 11.89 19.04 27.42
CA ILE A 57 12.96 19.87 27.99
C ILE A 57 13.57 20.78 26.92
N ALA A 58 13.85 20.26 25.73
CA ALA A 58 14.42 21.08 24.65
C ALA A 58 13.43 22.12 24.09
N ALA A 59 12.12 21.86 24.18
CA ALA A 59 11.10 22.80 23.72
C ALA A 59 10.79 23.90 24.76
N ASP A 60 10.91 23.61 26.06
CA ASP A 60 10.47 24.51 27.13
C ASP A 60 11.62 25.18 27.91
N ASP A 61 12.84 24.62 27.92
CA ASP A 61 14.00 25.22 28.61
C ASP A 61 14.80 26.12 27.64
N PRO A 62 14.83 27.44 27.86
CA PRO A 62 15.53 28.37 26.96
C PRO A 62 17.06 28.25 27.04
N THR A 63 17.60 27.47 27.97
CA THR A 63 19.04 27.18 28.06
C THR A 63 19.46 25.96 27.27
N VAL A 64 18.49 25.21 26.72
CA VAL A 64 18.68 23.98 25.97
C VAL A 64 18.35 24.23 24.51
N HIS A 65 19.23 23.78 23.62
CA HIS A 65 19.15 24.07 22.19
C HIS A 65 19.16 22.80 21.34
N VAL A 66 19.66 21.68 21.86
CA VAL A 66 19.85 20.44 21.12
C VAL A 66 19.36 19.24 21.94
N ALA A 67 18.62 18.34 21.30
CA ALA A 67 18.23 17.04 21.82
C ALA A 67 18.62 15.93 20.86
N GLN A 68 19.49 15.02 21.27
CA GLN A 68 20.05 13.98 20.40
C GLN A 68 19.74 12.58 20.93
N GLU A 69 19.83 11.60 20.03
CA GLU A 69 19.60 10.18 20.28
C GLU A 69 18.22 9.83 20.84
N LEU A 70 17.17 10.53 20.41
CA LEU A 70 15.80 10.23 20.82
C LEU A 70 15.28 8.96 20.12
N TRP A 71 14.80 7.99 20.89
CA TRP A 71 14.19 6.76 20.37
C TRP A 71 12.78 7.03 19.80
N ASP A 72 12.54 6.63 18.56
CA ASP A 72 11.37 7.04 17.75
C ASP A 72 10.02 6.39 18.16
N TYR A 73 10.02 5.25 18.87
CA TYR A 73 8.84 4.39 19.10
C TYR A 73 7.54 5.08 19.53
N ALA A 74 7.62 6.15 20.33
CA ALA A 74 6.47 6.95 20.78
C ALA A 74 6.57 8.42 20.34
N LEU A 75 7.71 8.82 19.79
CA LEU A 75 8.00 10.21 19.47
C LEU A 75 7.30 10.62 18.18
N THR A 76 7.19 9.75 17.17
CA THR A 76 6.51 10.11 15.90
C THR A 76 5.03 10.43 16.11
N ALA A 77 4.31 9.64 16.90
CA ALA A 77 2.89 9.90 17.21
C ALA A 77 2.71 11.11 18.15
N TYR A 78 3.66 11.34 19.06
CA TYR A 78 3.69 12.50 19.95
C TYR A 78 3.97 13.80 19.16
N VAL A 79 4.96 13.79 18.26
CA VAL A 79 5.39 14.91 17.40
C VAL A 79 4.45 15.13 16.22
N ALA A 80 3.66 14.14 15.78
CA ALA A 80 2.63 14.32 14.76
C ALA A 80 1.55 15.35 15.15
N SER A 81 1.37 15.60 16.45
CA SER A 81 0.49 16.65 16.98
C SER A 81 1.14 18.06 17.06
N TYR A 82 2.45 18.14 16.85
CA TYR A 82 3.25 19.35 17.02
C TYR A 82 3.33 20.33 15.83
N PRO A 83 2.91 20.04 14.56
CA PRO A 83 2.90 21.06 13.50
C PRO A 83 2.04 22.27 13.85
N CYS A 84 0.86 22.04 14.43
CA CYS A 84 -0.02 23.11 14.92
C CYS A 84 0.55 23.81 16.16
N PHE A 85 1.28 23.10 17.03
CA PHE A 85 1.96 23.70 18.18
C PHE A 85 3.14 24.58 17.76
N ASN A 86 3.95 24.14 16.80
CA ASN A 86 5.08 24.89 16.22
C ASN A 86 4.59 26.14 15.46
N ALA A 87 3.45 26.05 14.78
CA ALA A 87 2.79 27.19 14.15
C ALA A 87 2.22 28.18 15.19
N ALA A 88 1.66 27.69 16.31
CA ALA A 88 1.13 28.53 17.39
C ALA A 88 2.20 29.09 18.34
N ASN A 89 3.37 28.45 18.44
CA ASN A 89 4.48 28.80 19.34
C ASN A 89 5.83 28.77 18.59
N PRO A 90 6.05 29.69 17.63
CA PRO A 90 7.28 29.71 16.83
C PRO A 90 8.56 29.87 17.66
N ASP A 91 8.43 30.42 18.87
CA ASP A 91 9.54 30.61 19.82
C ASP A 91 9.97 29.33 20.57
N LYS A 92 9.21 28.23 20.46
CA LYS A 92 9.46 26.93 21.12
C LYS A 92 9.66 25.78 20.13
N ALA A 93 9.73 26.10 18.84
CA ALA A 93 9.74 25.09 17.78
C ALA A 93 11.10 24.38 17.71
N LEU A 94 11.05 23.04 17.69
CA LEU A 94 12.19 22.17 17.44
C LEU A 94 12.13 21.63 16.01
N ASP A 95 13.22 21.78 15.26
CA ASP A 95 13.40 21.23 13.93
C ASP A 95 14.22 19.94 13.99
N ARG A 96 13.87 18.96 13.16
CA ARG A 96 14.59 17.68 13.08
C ARG A 96 15.90 17.88 12.32
N VAL A 97 17.04 17.71 12.99
CA VAL A 97 18.38 17.83 12.40
C VAL A 97 18.67 16.65 11.49
N LYS A 98 18.65 15.43 12.03
CA LYS A 98 18.87 14.19 11.28
C LYS A 98 18.41 12.94 12.03
N ALA A 99 18.35 11.81 11.32
CA ALA A 99 18.50 10.50 11.94
C ALA A 99 20.00 10.22 12.15
N LEU A 100 20.36 9.59 13.28
CA LEU A 100 21.75 9.23 13.57
C LEU A 100 22.22 8.07 12.68
N ASP A 101 23.54 7.94 12.54
CA ASP A 101 24.21 6.95 11.67
C ASP A 101 24.30 5.54 12.29
N TYR A 102 23.52 5.31 13.35
CA TYR A 102 23.30 4.01 13.99
C TYR A 102 21.87 3.93 14.54
N ALA A 103 21.39 2.70 14.71
CA ALA A 103 20.06 2.41 15.22
C ALA A 103 20.11 1.79 16.62
N GLY A 104 19.08 2.05 17.41
CA GLY A 104 18.82 1.36 18.66
C GLY A 104 18.25 -0.03 18.39
N THR A 105 18.62 -1.01 19.20
CA THR A 105 18.11 -2.39 19.10
C THR A 105 17.71 -2.87 20.47
N ASP A 106 16.59 -3.55 20.61
CA ASP A 106 16.17 -4.15 21.88
C ASP A 106 15.83 -5.63 21.71
N GLY A 107 15.75 -6.36 22.82
CA GLY A 107 15.42 -7.78 22.78
C GLY A 107 15.81 -8.56 24.02
N MET A 108 15.88 -9.88 23.86
CA MET A 108 16.30 -10.81 24.90
C MET A 108 17.80 -11.05 24.81
N TYR A 109 18.51 -10.93 25.92
CA TYR A 109 19.96 -11.07 26.04
C TYR A 109 20.33 -12.24 26.94
N ILE A 110 21.50 -12.82 26.65
CA ILE A 110 22.16 -13.88 27.40
C ILE A 110 23.59 -13.47 27.73
N PHE A 111 24.14 -14.02 28.81
CA PHE A 111 25.45 -13.67 29.34
C PHE A 111 26.49 -14.79 29.11
N PRO A 112 27.78 -14.48 28.94
CA PRO A 112 28.85 -15.43 28.64
C PRO A 112 28.92 -16.60 29.64
N LYS A 113 28.74 -16.28 30.93
CA LYS A 113 28.64 -17.25 32.04
C LYS A 113 27.58 -18.35 31.84
N THR A 114 26.63 -18.14 30.92
CA THR A 114 25.58 -19.09 30.55
C THR A 114 25.91 -19.82 29.26
N TYR A 115 26.26 -19.11 28.19
CA TYR A 115 26.38 -19.72 26.86
C TYR A 115 27.78 -20.26 26.53
N GLU A 116 28.86 -19.73 27.11
CA GLU A 116 30.22 -20.23 26.85
C GLU A 116 30.39 -21.68 27.34
N PRO A 117 29.95 -22.07 28.56
CA PRO A 117 30.05 -23.46 28.99
C PRO A 117 29.20 -24.39 28.12
N TYR A 118 28.01 -23.94 27.70
CA TYR A 118 27.14 -24.71 26.81
C TYR A 118 27.79 -24.91 25.42
N TYR A 119 28.42 -23.88 24.87
CA TYR A 119 29.14 -23.96 23.61
C TYR A 119 30.36 -24.88 23.72
N ALA A 120 31.13 -24.78 24.81
CA ALA A 120 32.28 -25.65 25.05
C ALA A 120 31.89 -27.13 25.15
N ASP A 121 30.76 -27.44 25.81
CA ASP A 121 30.31 -28.82 26.03
C ASP A 121 29.58 -29.41 24.82
N THR A 122 28.84 -28.61 24.05
CA THR A 122 27.93 -29.10 22.99
C THR A 122 28.31 -28.69 21.57
N GLY A 123 29.15 -27.66 21.40
CA GLY A 123 29.45 -27.02 20.12
C GLY A 123 28.30 -26.21 19.52
N LYS A 124 27.19 -26.00 20.24
CA LYS A 124 26.02 -25.23 19.80
C LYS A 124 25.98 -23.86 20.48
N SER A 125 25.53 -22.82 19.76
CA SER A 125 25.42 -21.46 20.31
C SER A 125 24.01 -21.22 20.87
N LEU A 126 23.90 -20.61 22.05
CA LEU A 126 22.60 -20.17 22.60
C LEU A 126 22.13 -18.83 22.04
N GLU A 127 22.92 -18.20 21.17
CA GLU A 127 22.61 -16.92 20.54
C GLU A 127 21.49 -17.05 19.51
N PHE A 128 21.24 -18.24 18.97
CA PHE A 128 20.17 -18.48 18.00
C PHE A 128 18.99 -19.20 18.65
N TYR A 129 17.78 -18.68 18.45
CA TYR A 129 16.56 -19.21 19.09
C TYR A 129 16.32 -20.71 18.87
N LYS A 130 16.81 -21.28 17.76
CA LYS A 130 16.62 -22.72 17.46
C LYS A 130 17.36 -23.63 18.43
N ASP A 131 18.50 -23.20 18.94
CA ASP A 131 19.29 -23.96 19.90
C ASP A 131 18.72 -23.88 21.32
N LEU A 132 17.76 -22.97 21.56
CA LEU A 132 16.94 -22.87 22.76
C LEU A 132 15.68 -23.76 22.75
N ASN A 133 15.50 -24.60 21.72
CA ASN A 133 14.39 -25.53 21.65
C ASN A 133 14.69 -26.80 22.47
N VAL A 134 13.85 -27.08 23.47
CA VAL A 134 14.06 -28.20 24.40
C VAL A 134 13.93 -29.58 23.76
N SER A 135 13.34 -29.67 22.57
CA SER A 135 13.21 -30.95 21.86
C SER A 135 14.56 -31.50 21.42
N TRP A 136 15.55 -30.65 21.15
CA TRP A 136 16.82 -31.05 20.48
C TRP A 136 18.07 -30.70 21.33
N GLY A 137 17.91 -30.18 22.55
CA GLY A 137 18.98 -29.82 23.48
C GLY A 137 18.47 -29.53 24.90
N SER A 138 19.36 -29.60 25.89
CA SER A 138 19.07 -29.33 27.32
C SER A 138 19.99 -28.24 27.85
N TYR A 139 19.61 -26.98 27.63
CA TYR A 139 20.39 -25.80 28.06
C TYR A 139 20.03 -25.33 29.48
N GLN A 140 18.91 -25.80 30.05
CA GLN A 140 18.34 -25.25 31.28
C GLN A 140 19.28 -25.45 32.48
N SER A 141 20.10 -26.50 32.48
CA SER A 141 21.12 -26.74 33.51
C SER A 141 22.25 -25.70 33.56
N TYR A 142 22.41 -24.91 32.49
CA TYR A 142 23.39 -23.83 32.42
C TYR A 142 22.84 -22.51 32.97
N PHE A 143 21.54 -22.43 33.23
CA PHE A 143 20.91 -21.29 33.88
C PHE A 143 20.85 -21.48 35.40
N SER A 144 20.59 -20.39 36.12
CA SER A 144 20.39 -20.44 37.57
C SER A 144 18.98 -20.92 37.88
N ASP A 145 18.84 -21.65 38.98
CA ASP A 145 17.55 -22.11 39.46
C ASP A 145 16.76 -20.95 40.09
N MET A 146 15.44 -20.88 39.91
CA MET A 146 14.63 -19.80 40.48
C MET A 146 14.73 -19.68 42.01
N SER A 147 15.11 -20.74 42.71
CA SER A 147 15.34 -20.74 44.17
C SER A 147 16.44 -19.79 44.65
N VAL A 148 17.35 -19.33 43.76
CA VAL A 148 18.34 -18.31 44.13
C VAL A 148 17.72 -16.93 44.35
N PHE A 149 16.51 -16.68 43.83
CA PHE A 149 15.79 -15.42 44.01
C PHE A 149 14.90 -15.48 45.26
N THR A 150 15.52 -15.31 46.43
CA THR A 150 14.85 -15.53 47.72
C THR A 150 13.98 -14.37 48.21
N ASN A 151 13.98 -13.21 47.54
CA ASN A 151 13.21 -12.02 47.93
C ASN A 151 11.95 -11.84 47.04
N PRO A 152 10.74 -12.25 47.49
CA PRO A 152 9.54 -12.18 46.66
C PRO A 152 9.03 -10.74 46.46
N SER A 153 9.40 -9.80 47.33
CA SER A 153 8.97 -8.40 47.21
C SER A 153 9.75 -7.63 46.15
N ALA A 154 10.83 -8.22 45.60
CA ALA A 154 11.55 -7.65 44.46
C ALA A 154 10.75 -7.76 43.15
N PHE A 155 9.69 -8.58 43.11
CA PHE A 155 8.94 -8.90 41.90
C PHE A 155 7.46 -8.54 41.98
N ASP A 156 6.93 -8.04 40.86
CA ASP A 156 5.50 -7.81 40.67
C ASP A 156 4.73 -9.12 40.54
N ASP A 157 3.43 -9.05 40.86
CA ASP A 157 2.51 -10.15 40.64
C ASP A 157 2.21 -10.34 39.15
N CYS A 158 2.15 -11.59 38.71
CA CYS A 158 1.73 -11.95 37.35
C CYS A 158 0.34 -11.42 36.97
N SER A 159 -0.50 -11.11 37.96
CA SER A 159 -1.83 -10.53 37.77
C SER A 159 -1.85 -9.01 37.64
N HIS A 160 -0.68 -8.37 37.58
CA HIS A 160 -0.57 -6.92 37.34
C HIS A 160 -1.28 -6.52 36.03
N PRO A 161 -2.01 -5.39 35.97
CA PRO A 161 -2.80 -4.99 34.79
C PRO A 161 -2.00 -4.95 33.49
N SER A 162 -0.75 -4.48 33.53
CA SER A 162 0.16 -4.44 32.37
C SER A 162 0.58 -5.82 31.85
N ALA A 163 0.45 -6.86 32.68
CA ALA A 163 0.77 -8.25 32.35
C ALA A 163 -0.48 -9.10 32.05
N ALA A 164 -1.64 -8.72 32.58
CA ALA A 164 -2.83 -9.57 32.70
C ALA A 164 -4.12 -8.91 32.19
N SER A 165 -4.05 -8.10 31.13
CA SER A 165 -5.26 -7.60 30.45
C SER A 165 -5.90 -8.70 29.58
N ASP A 166 -7.22 -8.66 29.45
CA ASP A 166 -7.99 -9.65 28.69
C ASP A 166 -7.53 -9.74 27.21
N GLY A 167 -7.25 -8.59 26.57
CA GLY A 167 -6.74 -8.56 25.19
C GLY A 167 -5.37 -9.23 25.03
N ILE A 168 -4.44 -8.99 25.97
CA ILE A 168 -3.11 -9.63 25.94
C ILE A 168 -3.23 -11.15 26.07
N MET A 169 -4.12 -11.63 26.95
CA MET A 169 -4.37 -13.06 27.13
C MET A 169 -5.01 -13.70 25.89
N ASP A 170 -5.97 -13.01 25.27
CA ASP A 170 -6.65 -13.48 24.05
C ASP A 170 -5.67 -13.56 22.87
N ASP A 171 -4.81 -12.56 22.68
CA ASP A 171 -3.79 -12.57 21.64
C ASP A 171 -2.75 -13.67 21.88
N TYR A 172 -2.32 -13.86 23.12
CA TYR A 172 -1.40 -14.95 23.47
C TYR A 172 -1.99 -16.32 23.11
N ILE A 173 -3.24 -16.61 23.51
CA ILE A 173 -3.89 -17.88 23.17
C ILE A 173 -4.04 -18.02 21.65
N ARG A 174 -4.47 -16.95 20.98
CA ARG A 174 -4.68 -16.93 19.53
C ARG A 174 -3.42 -17.30 18.76
N PHE A 175 -2.27 -16.79 19.16
CA PHE A 175 -1.02 -16.96 18.42
C PHE A 175 -0.15 -18.12 18.88
N THR A 176 -0.27 -18.55 20.14
CA THR A 176 0.53 -19.66 20.68
C THR A 176 -0.23 -20.99 20.77
N GLY A 177 -1.56 -20.94 20.88
CA GLY A 177 -2.41 -22.10 21.15
C GLY A 177 -2.33 -22.63 22.59
N ASP A 178 -1.57 -22.00 23.49
CA ASP A 178 -1.37 -22.43 24.87
C ASP A 178 -2.52 -21.95 25.77
N VAL A 179 -3.66 -22.63 25.66
CA VAL A 179 -4.86 -22.38 26.47
C VAL A 179 -4.65 -22.68 27.95
N ASP A 180 -3.72 -23.58 28.27
CA ASP A 180 -3.44 -24.02 29.63
C ASP A 180 -2.61 -22.98 30.42
N ALA A 181 -2.17 -21.90 29.77
CA ALA A 181 -1.44 -20.83 30.44
C ALA A 181 -2.32 -19.95 31.34
N ILE A 182 -3.64 -20.03 31.18
CA ILE A 182 -4.61 -19.12 31.81
C ILE A 182 -5.68 -19.92 32.55
N VAL A 183 -6.00 -19.49 33.77
CA VAL A 183 -7.05 -20.05 34.61
C VAL A 183 -8.08 -18.99 34.97
N THR A 184 -9.36 -19.37 35.00
CA THR A 184 -10.45 -18.49 35.43
C THR A 184 -10.78 -18.75 36.89
N VAL A 185 -10.51 -17.79 37.77
CA VAL A 185 -10.82 -17.87 39.21
C VAL A 185 -11.80 -16.75 39.55
N ASN A 186 -12.97 -17.09 40.11
CA ASN A 186 -14.04 -16.14 40.46
C ASN A 186 -14.50 -15.25 39.28
N GLY A 187 -14.48 -15.79 38.05
CA GLY A 187 -14.87 -15.05 36.84
C GLY A 187 -13.79 -14.12 36.29
N GLN A 188 -12.62 -14.01 36.94
CA GLN A 188 -11.47 -13.27 36.43
C GLN A 188 -10.44 -14.23 35.85
N ARG A 189 -9.98 -13.94 34.62
CA ARG A 189 -8.91 -14.69 33.95
C ARG A 189 -7.55 -14.26 34.52
N LYS A 190 -6.69 -15.22 34.85
CA LYS A 190 -5.35 -15.00 35.42
C LYS A 190 -4.33 -15.96 34.80
N TRP A 191 -3.08 -15.53 34.71
CA TRP A 191 -1.97 -16.39 34.31
C TRP A 191 -1.68 -17.46 35.37
N ILE A 192 -1.29 -18.65 34.93
CA ILE A 192 -0.68 -19.66 35.81
C ILE A 192 0.77 -19.24 36.06
N CYS A 193 1.09 -18.92 37.31
CA CYS A 193 2.42 -18.51 37.72
C CYS A 193 2.93 -19.29 38.91
N TYR A 194 4.24 -19.56 38.91
CA TYR A 194 4.93 -20.11 40.05
C TYR A 194 5.11 -19.03 41.12
N GLN A 195 4.64 -19.31 42.34
CA GLN A 195 4.60 -18.38 43.47
C GLN A 195 3.92 -17.04 43.17
N GLU A 196 2.98 -16.99 42.20
CA GLU A 196 2.30 -15.77 41.73
C GLU A 196 3.22 -14.69 41.11
N LYS A 197 4.53 -14.95 41.00
CA LYS A 197 5.54 -13.99 40.50
C LYS A 197 6.14 -14.38 39.15
N TRP A 198 6.28 -15.68 38.89
CA TRP A 198 6.99 -16.19 37.73
C TRP A 198 6.03 -16.80 36.73
N TRP A 199 5.91 -16.19 35.56
CA TRP A 199 5.20 -16.82 34.44
C TRP A 199 6.02 -17.96 33.87
N MET A 200 5.35 -19.05 33.47
CA MET A 200 6.00 -20.30 33.05
C MET A 200 5.61 -20.69 31.63
N SER A 201 6.62 -20.93 30.78
CA SER A 201 6.39 -21.43 29.43
C SER A 201 5.83 -22.87 29.44
N PRO A 202 5.08 -23.28 28.39
CA PRO A 202 4.48 -24.62 28.34
C PRO A 202 5.52 -25.74 28.40
N ALA A 203 6.76 -25.49 27.97
CA ALA A 203 7.85 -26.48 27.98
C ALA A 203 8.33 -26.91 29.38
N CYS A 204 8.06 -26.12 30.43
CA CYS A 204 8.55 -26.40 31.79
C CYS A 204 7.52 -26.10 32.89
N ARG A 205 6.25 -25.89 32.52
CA ARG A 205 5.15 -25.58 33.47
C ARG A 205 4.93 -26.67 34.52
N ASP A 206 5.04 -27.94 34.12
CA ASP A 206 4.86 -29.10 35.02
C ASP A 206 6.05 -29.31 35.99
N ALA A 207 7.22 -28.79 35.63
CA ALA A 207 8.44 -28.88 36.42
C ALA A 207 9.10 -27.50 36.54
N PRO A 208 8.59 -26.60 37.41
CA PRO A 208 9.05 -25.21 37.49
C PRO A 208 10.56 -25.00 37.54
N MET A 209 11.26 -25.87 38.27
CA MET A 209 12.71 -25.79 38.49
C MET A 209 13.54 -26.09 37.24
N THR A 210 12.93 -26.61 36.17
CA THR A 210 13.60 -26.82 34.89
C THR A 210 13.46 -25.64 33.94
N CYS A 211 12.83 -24.53 34.33
CA CYS A 211 12.75 -23.33 33.52
C CYS A 211 14.01 -22.46 33.69
N ALA A 212 14.51 -21.91 32.59
CA ALA A 212 15.52 -20.86 32.63
C ALA A 212 14.89 -19.50 33.00
N PRO A 213 15.34 -18.81 34.07
CA PRO A 213 14.76 -17.53 34.48
C PRO A 213 15.13 -16.38 33.54
N MET A 214 14.15 -15.55 33.24
CA MET A 214 14.26 -14.27 32.55
C MET A 214 13.80 -13.15 33.48
N ILE A 215 14.64 -12.11 33.62
CA ILE A 215 14.34 -10.92 34.41
C ILE A 215 14.00 -9.76 33.47
N THR A 216 12.95 -9.01 33.79
CA THR A 216 12.62 -7.73 33.13
C THR A 216 12.18 -6.68 34.16
N ASN A 217 11.97 -5.44 33.74
CA ASN A 217 11.40 -4.35 34.53
C ASN A 217 10.31 -3.65 33.71
N SER A 218 9.35 -2.98 34.38
CA SER A 218 8.26 -2.25 33.73
C SER A 218 7.49 -3.06 32.67
N PHE A 219 7.52 -4.40 32.77
CA PHE A 219 6.96 -5.35 31.81
C PHE A 219 7.53 -5.22 30.38
N TRP A 220 8.74 -4.71 30.24
CA TRP A 220 9.40 -4.58 28.94
C TRP A 220 9.62 -5.95 28.29
N SER A 221 9.24 -6.05 27.01
CA SER A 221 9.28 -7.28 26.20
C SER A 221 8.62 -8.50 26.86
N TYR A 222 7.73 -8.28 27.83
CA TYR A 222 7.15 -9.37 28.61
C TYR A 222 6.23 -10.24 27.75
N ASN A 223 5.29 -9.64 27.02
CA ASN A 223 4.39 -10.38 26.11
C ASN A 223 5.11 -10.97 24.88
N PRO A 224 6.01 -10.24 24.19
CA PRO A 224 6.84 -10.82 23.13
C PRO A 224 7.61 -12.05 23.59
N SER A 225 8.26 -11.99 24.75
CA SER A 225 9.07 -13.10 25.28
C SER A 225 8.21 -14.32 25.63
N ARG A 226 6.99 -14.13 26.13
CA ARG A 226 6.01 -15.21 26.35
C ARG A 226 5.63 -15.92 25.07
N GLN A 227 5.27 -15.18 24.03
CA GLN A 227 4.89 -15.75 22.74
C GLN A 227 6.05 -16.51 22.10
N LYS A 228 7.26 -15.92 22.10
CA LYS A 228 8.50 -16.55 21.63
C LYS A 228 8.77 -17.86 22.37
N ALA A 229 8.64 -17.84 23.71
CA ALA A 229 8.90 -19.04 24.50
C ALA A 229 7.92 -20.19 24.22
N ALA A 230 6.64 -19.86 24.06
CA ALA A 230 5.62 -20.86 23.74
C ALA A 230 5.76 -21.42 22.32
N VAL A 231 5.96 -20.57 21.32
CA VAL A 231 6.01 -20.98 19.91
C VAL A 231 7.29 -21.75 19.58
N TYR A 232 8.44 -21.32 20.13
CA TYR A 232 9.72 -21.98 19.87
C TYR A 232 10.07 -23.08 20.86
N ASN A 233 9.14 -23.44 21.74
CA ASN A 233 9.31 -24.50 22.74
C ASN A 233 10.58 -24.27 23.61
N ILE A 234 10.70 -23.05 24.14
CA ILE A 234 11.80 -22.61 25.01
C ILE A 234 11.32 -22.80 26.46
N ALA A 235 12.04 -23.58 27.27
CA ALA A 235 11.78 -23.72 28.70
C ALA A 235 12.31 -22.50 29.46
N MET A 236 11.41 -21.55 29.70
CA MET A 236 11.74 -20.24 30.28
C MET A 236 10.67 -19.82 31.28
N SER A 237 11.12 -19.17 32.35
CA SER A 237 10.25 -18.45 33.28
C SER A 237 10.53 -16.95 33.20
N ILE A 238 9.53 -16.11 33.41
CA ILE A 238 9.70 -14.64 33.29
C ILE A 238 9.14 -13.97 34.53
N ALA A 239 9.91 -13.07 35.14
CA ALA A 239 9.48 -12.22 36.25
C ALA A 239 9.80 -10.75 36.00
N ASN A 240 8.90 -9.88 36.45
CA ASN A 240 9.07 -8.43 36.41
C ASN A 240 9.54 -7.92 37.77
N THR A 241 10.64 -7.18 37.78
CA THR A 241 11.18 -6.53 38.99
C THR A 241 10.46 -5.20 39.25
N VAL A 242 10.35 -4.84 40.53
CA VAL A 242 9.78 -3.55 40.95
C VAL A 242 10.81 -2.43 40.85
N ALA A 243 12.03 -2.68 41.35
CA ALA A 243 13.11 -1.68 41.38
C ALA A 243 14.10 -1.86 40.22
N TYR A 244 14.47 -0.75 39.56
CA TYR A 244 15.46 -0.75 38.48
C TYR A 244 16.86 -1.22 38.93
N GLY A 245 17.23 -0.98 40.19
CA GLY A 245 18.49 -1.48 40.75
C GLY A 245 18.54 -3.01 40.85
N ASP A 246 17.41 -3.65 41.17
CA ASP A 246 17.31 -5.12 41.18
C ASP A 246 17.39 -5.69 39.76
N TYR A 247 16.73 -5.04 38.81
CA TYR A 247 16.77 -5.39 37.39
C TYR A 247 18.18 -5.40 36.80
N THR A 248 19.01 -4.43 37.15
CA THR A 248 20.37 -4.30 36.61
C THR A 248 21.41 -5.14 37.36
N SER A 249 21.16 -5.49 38.63
CA SER A 249 22.09 -6.28 39.45
C SER A 249 21.87 -7.79 39.33
N MET A 250 20.62 -8.26 39.23
CA MET A 250 20.31 -9.70 39.18
C MET A 250 20.91 -10.41 37.95
N PRO A 251 20.79 -9.89 36.71
CA PRO A 251 21.40 -10.51 35.54
C PRO A 251 22.94 -10.52 35.58
N LYS A 252 23.58 -9.61 36.34
CA LYS A 252 25.04 -9.62 36.57
C LYS A 252 25.47 -10.70 37.55
N GLN A 253 24.68 -10.95 38.59
CA GLN A 253 25.00 -11.93 39.63
C GLN A 253 24.60 -13.37 39.26
N HIS A 254 23.52 -13.55 38.49
CA HIS A 254 22.93 -14.86 38.22
C HIS A 254 22.87 -15.18 36.72
N ARG A 255 22.87 -16.47 36.36
CA ARG A 255 22.75 -16.94 34.97
C ARG A 255 21.28 -16.91 34.55
N THR A 256 20.85 -15.78 33.97
CA THR A 256 19.47 -15.53 33.53
C THR A 256 19.44 -15.07 32.07
N PHE A 257 18.26 -15.12 31.45
CA PHE A 257 17.94 -14.20 30.37
C PHE A 257 17.65 -12.81 30.96
N SER A 258 17.81 -11.76 30.16
CA SER A 258 17.34 -10.42 30.51
C SER A 258 16.79 -9.73 29.27
N TYR A 259 15.76 -8.91 29.43
CA TYR A 259 15.52 -7.88 28.41
C TYR A 259 16.66 -6.86 28.46
N TRP A 260 17.03 -6.25 27.33
CA TRP A 260 17.89 -5.07 27.29
C TRP A 260 17.79 -4.34 25.96
N TRP A 261 18.31 -3.11 25.92
CA TRP A 261 18.49 -2.29 24.71
C TRP A 261 19.97 -1.98 24.49
N SER A 262 20.37 -1.81 23.23
CA SER A 262 21.72 -1.45 22.80
C SER A 262 21.61 -0.33 21.77
N PRO A 263 22.50 0.68 21.78
CA PRO A 263 23.74 0.76 22.55
C PRO A 263 23.57 1.22 24.00
N ASP A 264 24.24 0.56 24.96
CA ASP A 264 24.26 0.93 26.39
C ASP A 264 25.42 0.20 27.12
N ILE A 265 26.03 0.83 28.15
CA ILE A 265 27.18 0.26 28.88
C ILE A 265 26.80 -0.79 29.94
N THR A 266 25.54 -0.81 30.41
CA THR A 266 25.15 -1.48 31.66
C THR A 266 25.53 -2.95 31.69
N PHE A 267 25.35 -3.68 30.58
CA PHE A 267 25.73 -5.10 30.44
C PHE A 267 26.88 -5.33 29.44
N LYS A 268 27.48 -4.27 28.92
CA LYS A 268 28.57 -4.35 27.93
C LYS A 268 29.82 -4.98 28.55
N ALA A 269 30.16 -4.59 29.78
CA ALA A 269 31.26 -5.18 30.55
C ALA A 269 31.09 -6.68 30.81
N ASP A 270 29.83 -7.12 30.95
CA ASP A 270 29.45 -8.49 31.24
C ASP A 270 29.40 -9.36 29.97
N GLY A 271 29.69 -8.81 28.78
CA GLY A 271 29.70 -9.54 27.51
C GLY A 271 28.33 -10.04 27.06
N ALA A 272 27.24 -9.38 27.46
CA ALA A 272 25.89 -9.82 27.10
C ALA A 272 25.65 -9.74 25.58
N VAL A 273 25.05 -10.78 25.02
CA VAL A 273 24.72 -10.89 23.59
C VAL A 273 23.22 -11.08 23.39
N LYS A 274 22.67 -10.44 22.35
CA LYS A 274 21.25 -10.54 21.99
C LYS A 274 20.97 -11.92 21.38
N VAL A 275 19.87 -12.54 21.79
CA VAL A 275 19.34 -13.75 21.18
C VAL A 275 18.63 -13.38 19.89
N ILE A 276 19.08 -13.98 18.79
CA ILE A 276 18.61 -13.72 17.43
C ILE A 276 17.40 -14.60 17.13
N PHE A 277 16.28 -13.96 16.78
CA PHE A 277 15.04 -14.62 16.33
C PHE A 277 14.91 -14.56 14.80
N LEU A 278 13.76 -14.99 14.26
CA LEU A 278 13.45 -14.77 12.84
C LEU A 278 13.41 -13.26 12.54
N PRO A 279 13.83 -12.80 11.34
CA PRO A 279 13.80 -11.39 10.99
C PRO A 279 12.44 -10.73 11.25
N TYR A 280 12.47 -9.46 11.69
CA TYR A 280 11.28 -8.67 11.99
C TYR A 280 10.25 -8.71 10.86
N ARG A 281 8.97 -8.78 11.24
CA ARG A 281 7.83 -8.78 10.32
C ARG A 281 6.76 -7.83 10.83
N GLU A 282 6.63 -6.69 10.16
CA GLU A 282 5.65 -5.65 10.47
C GLU A 282 4.22 -6.21 10.49
N ASP A 283 3.85 -7.03 9.50
CA ASP A 283 2.52 -7.60 9.38
C ASP A 283 2.12 -8.50 10.55
N GLU A 284 3.09 -9.14 11.21
CA GLU A 284 2.86 -9.94 12.41
C GLU A 284 2.74 -9.06 13.66
N TYR A 285 3.62 -8.06 13.82
CA TYR A 285 3.59 -7.16 14.98
C TYR A 285 2.31 -6.31 15.03
N GLN A 286 1.81 -5.85 13.88
CA GLN A 286 0.57 -5.04 13.78
C GLN A 286 -0.69 -5.77 14.27
N ILE A 287 -0.71 -7.10 14.20
CA ILE A 287 -1.83 -7.93 14.68
C ILE A 287 -1.60 -8.49 16.09
N GLY A 288 -0.55 -8.06 16.80
CA GLY A 288 -0.20 -8.54 18.14
C GLY A 288 0.57 -9.87 18.19
N LYS A 289 1.12 -10.31 17.05
CA LYS A 289 1.90 -11.55 16.92
C LYS A 289 3.41 -11.25 16.98
N PHE A 290 4.01 -11.51 18.13
CA PHE A 290 5.37 -11.08 18.49
C PHE A 290 6.38 -12.23 18.47
N ILE A 291 6.34 -13.09 17.44
CA ILE A 291 7.23 -14.26 17.36
C ILE A 291 8.55 -13.97 16.64
N THR A 292 8.61 -12.94 15.79
CA THR A 292 9.86 -12.52 15.12
C THR A 292 10.67 -11.57 16.00
N ASP A 293 11.91 -11.27 15.61
CA ASP A 293 12.79 -10.30 16.27
C ASP A 293 12.16 -8.90 16.24
N VAL A 294 12.66 -7.96 17.04
CA VAL A 294 12.17 -6.56 17.07
C VAL A 294 12.90 -5.74 16.00
N ASN A 295 12.22 -4.76 15.41
CA ASN A 295 12.82 -3.88 14.42
C ASN A 295 13.86 -2.94 15.05
N ASP A 296 14.88 -2.60 14.27
CA ASP A 296 15.85 -1.59 14.66
C ASP A 296 15.19 -0.20 14.67
N VAL A 297 15.58 0.63 15.62
CA VAL A 297 14.96 1.93 15.92
C VAL A 297 15.82 3.04 15.38
N PRO A 298 15.28 3.90 14.50
CA PRO A 298 16.01 5.11 14.14
C PRO A 298 16.13 6.01 15.38
N LEU A 299 17.34 6.46 15.66
CA LEU A 299 17.62 7.42 16.72
C LEU A 299 17.63 8.82 16.11
N LEU A 300 16.96 9.78 16.73
CA LEU A 300 16.66 11.08 16.14
C LEU A 300 17.37 12.22 16.87
N SER A 301 17.78 13.24 16.10
CA SER A 301 18.35 14.49 16.62
C SER A 301 17.46 15.67 16.23
N TYR A 302 17.20 16.54 17.20
CA TYR A 302 16.41 17.76 17.10
C TYR A 302 17.20 18.96 17.62
N ALA A 303 16.95 20.13 17.06
CA ALA A 303 17.53 21.39 17.50
C ALA A 303 16.48 22.49 17.48
N HIS A 304 16.65 23.48 18.35
CA HIS A 304 15.79 24.64 18.41
C HIS A 304 15.90 25.45 17.11
N LYS A 305 14.77 25.90 16.55
CA LYS A 305 14.73 26.62 15.27
C LYS A 305 15.61 27.87 15.24
N GLN A 306 15.72 28.56 16.38
CA GLN A 306 16.59 29.74 16.53
C GLN A 306 18.09 29.42 16.51
N LEU A 307 18.50 28.17 16.71
CA LEU A 307 19.90 27.77 16.62
C LEU A 307 20.42 27.90 15.18
N GLY A 308 19.57 27.67 14.17
CA GLY A 308 19.93 27.82 12.76
C GLY A 308 20.27 29.26 12.36
N THR A 309 19.73 30.25 13.06
CA THR A 309 20.07 31.67 12.84
C THR A 309 21.20 32.15 13.73
N ALA A 310 21.27 31.67 14.98
CA ALA A 310 22.26 32.12 15.97
C ALA A 310 23.63 31.44 15.82
N ALA A 311 23.68 30.15 15.47
CA ALA A 311 24.90 29.37 15.35
C ALA A 311 24.81 28.36 14.19
N PRO A 312 24.75 28.83 12.92
CA PRO A 312 24.58 27.96 11.75
C PRO A 312 25.72 26.95 11.57
N ALA A 313 26.95 27.30 11.97
CA ALA A 313 28.09 26.40 11.94
C ALA A 313 27.92 25.20 12.88
N VAL A 314 27.32 25.42 14.06
CA VAL A 314 27.01 24.34 15.01
C VAL A 314 25.92 23.43 14.44
N LEU A 315 24.87 23.99 13.84
CA LEU A 315 23.80 23.19 13.23
C LEU A 315 24.30 22.36 12.02
N SER A 316 25.15 22.93 11.16
CA SER A 316 25.79 22.21 10.05
C SER A 316 26.68 21.08 10.56
N MET A 317 27.51 21.32 11.58
CA MET A 317 28.32 20.28 12.20
C MET A 317 27.45 19.15 12.79
N LEU A 318 26.37 19.45 13.51
CA LEU A 318 25.47 18.43 14.06
C LEU A 318 24.78 17.60 12.96
N GLY A 319 24.52 18.21 11.80
CA GLY A 319 23.99 17.53 10.61
C GLY A 319 25.02 16.64 9.91
N GLU A 320 26.30 17.05 9.88
CA GLU A 320 27.37 16.35 9.15
C GLU A 320 28.16 15.35 10.02
N MET A 321 28.11 15.48 11.35
CA MET A 321 28.81 14.64 12.32
C MET A 321 28.38 13.18 12.20
N ALA A 322 29.17 12.34 11.53
CA ALA A 322 28.88 10.91 11.38
C ALA A 322 29.60 10.08 12.46
N ILE A 323 28.83 9.41 13.32
CA ILE A 323 29.35 8.39 14.24
C ILE A 323 28.62 7.09 13.95
N TYR A 324 29.35 6.10 13.44
CA TYR A 324 28.75 4.81 13.09
C TYR A 324 28.68 3.89 14.30
N LYS A 325 27.88 2.83 14.20
CA LYS A 325 27.73 1.84 15.27
C LYS A 325 29.07 1.29 15.84
N PRO A 326 30.09 0.95 15.02
CA PRO A 326 31.37 0.49 15.54
C PRO A 326 32.09 1.53 16.42
N ASP A 327 31.93 2.81 16.10
CA ASP A 327 32.51 3.93 16.86
C ASP A 327 31.80 4.10 18.20
N VAL A 328 30.46 4.00 18.20
CA VAL A 328 29.66 4.01 19.43
C VAL A 328 30.03 2.81 20.32
N ASP A 329 30.14 1.62 19.73
CA ASP A 329 30.56 0.42 20.45
C ASP A 329 31.97 0.58 21.03
N TRP A 330 32.91 1.16 20.28
CA TRP A 330 34.26 1.48 20.75
C TRP A 330 34.24 2.51 21.89
N LEU A 331 33.47 3.60 21.76
CA LEU A 331 33.35 4.63 22.79
C LEU A 331 32.83 4.04 24.11
N LEU A 332 31.80 3.19 24.03
CA LEU A 332 31.25 2.48 25.17
C LEU A 332 32.26 1.49 25.77
N GLU A 333 33.02 0.78 24.93
CA GLU A 333 34.09 -0.11 25.36
C GLU A 333 35.25 0.63 26.03
N GLU A 334 35.63 1.80 25.53
CA GLU A 334 36.70 2.62 26.09
C GLU A 334 36.31 3.17 27.47
N VAL A 335 35.05 3.60 27.64
CA VAL A 335 34.51 3.98 28.96
C VAL A 335 34.58 2.80 29.95
N VAL A 336 34.30 1.59 29.47
CA VAL A 336 34.25 0.38 30.32
C VAL A 336 35.64 -0.23 30.59
N PHE A 337 36.53 -0.27 29.60
CA PHE A 337 37.78 -1.07 29.59
C PHE A 337 39.06 -0.25 29.37
N GLY A 338 38.95 0.97 28.84
CA GLY A 338 40.05 1.80 28.31
C GLY A 338 41.13 2.23 29.31
N ARG A 339 40.87 2.15 30.62
CA ARG A 339 41.87 2.44 31.67
C ARG A 339 42.63 1.23 32.19
N SER A 340 42.63 0.10 31.50
CA SER A 340 43.32 -1.13 31.97
C SER A 340 44.82 -1.24 31.62
N GLN A 341 45.43 -0.26 30.91
CA GLN A 341 46.86 -0.32 30.55
C GLN A 341 47.80 0.70 31.23
N GLY A 342 47.32 1.52 32.18
CA GLY A 342 48.19 2.42 32.96
C GLY A 342 47.95 2.31 34.47
N ASP A 343 48.90 1.72 35.20
CA ASP A 343 49.03 1.68 36.66
C ASP A 343 47.98 0.91 37.49
N LEU A 344 48.19 -0.41 37.57
CA LEU A 344 47.51 -1.41 38.39
C LEU A 344 47.61 -1.21 39.93
N HIS A 345 48.06 -0.06 40.46
CA HIS A 345 48.22 0.15 41.92
C HIS A 345 47.22 1.12 42.56
N MET A 346 46.34 1.78 41.79
CA MET A 346 45.37 2.76 42.32
C MET A 346 43.90 2.37 42.17
N ILE A 347 43.60 1.19 41.63
CA ILE A 347 42.20 0.79 41.32
C ILE A 347 41.52 0.05 42.48
N ILE A 348 42.27 -0.73 43.26
CA ILE A 348 41.68 -1.47 44.41
C ILE A 348 41.34 -0.53 45.59
N VAL A 349 41.97 0.64 45.67
CA VAL A 349 41.73 1.61 46.77
C VAL A 349 40.63 2.62 46.43
N LEU A 350 40.37 2.94 45.16
CA LEU A 350 39.38 3.96 44.78
C LEU A 350 37.99 3.40 44.47
N CYS A 351 37.86 2.15 44.04
CA CYS A 351 36.55 1.49 43.87
C CYS A 351 35.80 1.27 45.20
N VAL A 352 36.49 1.35 46.34
CA VAL A 352 35.91 1.22 47.69
C VAL A 352 35.46 2.57 48.27
N ILE A 353 35.78 3.72 47.66
CA ILE A 353 35.57 5.05 48.27
C ILE A 353 34.79 6.06 47.38
N GLY A 354 34.21 5.64 46.24
CA GLY A 354 33.17 6.41 45.55
C GLY A 354 33.51 7.88 45.23
N ARG A 355 34.72 8.15 44.72
CA ARG A 355 35.18 9.49 44.34
C ARG A 355 35.99 9.48 43.05
N LEU A 356 35.29 9.43 41.92
CA LEU A 356 35.61 9.94 40.57
C LEU A 356 34.32 9.70 39.77
N GLY A 357 33.70 10.75 39.22
CA GLY A 357 32.38 10.65 38.58
C GLY A 357 32.48 10.09 37.15
N ASP A 358 31.42 9.41 36.68
CA ASP A 358 31.32 8.84 35.32
C ASP A 358 31.62 9.86 34.20
N ALA A 359 31.37 11.15 34.46
CA ALA A 359 31.62 12.25 33.52
C ALA A 359 33.11 12.38 33.10
N ASP A 360 34.07 12.13 33.99
CA ASP A 360 35.50 12.25 33.66
C ASP A 360 35.99 11.10 32.76
N ALA A 361 35.32 9.94 32.81
CA ALA A 361 35.63 8.79 31.97
C ALA A 361 35.02 8.95 30.56
N GLN A 362 33.76 9.40 30.50
CA GLN A 362 33.05 9.69 29.24
C GLN A 362 33.79 10.76 28.42
N TYR A 363 34.22 11.85 29.06
CA TYR A 363 34.97 12.91 28.38
C TYR A 363 36.33 12.42 27.88
N ALA A 364 37.04 11.59 28.66
CA ALA A 364 38.33 11.04 28.24
C ALA A 364 38.19 10.10 27.02
N ALA A 365 37.18 9.22 27.01
CA ALA A 365 36.89 8.34 25.88
C ALA A 365 36.51 9.14 24.62
N ALA A 366 35.63 10.12 24.76
CA ALA A 366 35.24 11.01 23.66
C ALA A 366 36.45 11.81 23.11
N CYS A 367 37.30 12.35 23.99
CA CYS A 367 38.51 13.06 23.59
C CYS A 367 39.51 12.16 22.85
N GLN A 368 39.68 10.92 23.31
CA GLN A 368 40.55 9.95 22.65
C GLN A 368 40.01 9.56 21.27
N TRP A 369 38.70 9.33 21.14
CA TRP A 369 38.07 9.06 19.85
C TRP A 369 38.29 10.19 18.85
N VAL A 370 38.14 11.45 19.27
CA VAL A 370 38.39 12.63 18.41
C VAL A 370 39.84 12.70 17.93
N LYS A 371 40.82 12.34 18.78
CA LYS A 371 42.24 12.29 18.41
C LYS A 371 42.56 11.17 17.44
N ASP A 372 42.01 9.98 17.66
CA ASP A 372 42.31 8.81 16.83
C ASP A 372 41.66 8.91 15.44
N ASN A 373 40.60 9.72 15.33
CA ASN A 373 39.89 9.99 14.08
C ASN A 373 40.26 11.35 13.45
N GLU A 374 41.45 11.89 13.74
CA GLU A 374 41.91 13.22 13.29
C GLU A 374 41.86 13.41 11.75
N ALA A 375 41.96 12.32 10.98
CA ALA A 375 41.88 12.32 9.52
C ALA A 375 40.44 12.38 8.95
N CYS A 376 39.43 11.99 9.74
CA CYS A 376 38.01 12.18 9.42
C CYS A 376 37.48 13.53 9.93
N THR A 377 38.23 14.19 10.83
CA THR A 377 37.82 15.45 11.48
C THR A 377 38.65 16.67 11.05
N ARG A 378 39.56 16.56 10.08
CA ARG A 378 40.23 17.72 9.45
C ARG A 378 40.23 17.63 7.91
N PRO A 379 39.81 18.68 7.19
CA PRO A 379 39.80 18.68 5.73
C PRO A 379 41.17 18.94 5.04
N ASP A 380 42.30 19.13 5.75
CA ASP A 380 43.53 19.67 5.13
C ASP A 380 44.90 19.10 5.65
N MET A 381 45.67 18.47 4.72
CA MET A 381 47.16 18.31 4.61
C MET A 381 47.97 17.06 5.11
N ALA A 382 49.14 16.86 4.46
CA ALA A 382 50.02 15.66 4.30
C ALA A 382 51.42 15.73 4.98
N CYS A 383 52.27 14.65 4.95
CA CYS A 383 53.76 14.70 4.75
C CYS A 383 54.52 13.30 4.65
N PRO A 384 55.80 13.23 4.13
CA PRO A 384 56.42 12.11 3.36
C PRO A 384 57.76 11.49 3.93
N VAL A 385 58.41 10.51 3.23
CA VAL A 385 59.86 10.10 3.42
C VAL A 385 60.57 9.56 2.13
N GLU A 386 61.90 9.80 2.05
CA GLU A 386 62.96 9.77 0.99
C GLU A 386 63.49 8.44 0.36
N THR A 387 64.35 8.61 -0.65
CA THR A 387 65.03 7.70 -1.62
C THR A 387 66.57 7.58 -1.42
N VAL A 388 67.26 6.51 -1.90
CA VAL A 388 68.72 6.53 -2.25
C VAL A 388 69.12 5.67 -3.48
N ASP A 389 69.82 6.38 -4.37
CA ASP A 389 70.80 6.19 -5.45
C ASP A 389 71.45 4.89 -5.98
N SER A 390 71.95 5.08 -7.20
CA SER A 390 72.76 4.22 -8.09
C SER A 390 74.06 4.94 -8.51
N ASN A 391 75.14 4.22 -8.88
CA ASN A 391 76.30 4.85 -9.54
C ASN A 391 77.11 3.86 -10.42
N ARG A 392 77.18 4.07 -11.75
CA ARG A 392 78.41 4.02 -12.58
C ARG A 392 78.18 4.33 -14.07
N ASP A 393 79.18 5.04 -14.62
CA ASP A 393 79.59 5.19 -16.03
C ASP A 393 78.90 6.25 -16.91
N GLY A 394 79.48 7.46 -16.91
CA GLY A 394 80.17 8.11 -18.06
C GLY A 394 79.57 8.08 -19.47
N MET A 395 78.28 7.84 -19.65
CA MET A 395 77.57 8.16 -20.88
C MET A 395 77.38 9.68 -20.95
N GLN A 396 77.45 10.30 -22.13
CA GLN A 396 76.64 11.50 -22.37
C GLN A 396 75.20 11.09 -22.15
N ALA A 397 74.72 11.25 -20.93
CA ALA A 397 73.47 10.71 -20.52
C ALA A 397 72.45 11.82 -20.74
N ASN A 398 71.95 11.91 -21.97
CA ASN A 398 70.80 12.77 -22.25
C ASN A 398 69.74 12.43 -21.23
N GLY A 399 69.47 13.39 -20.34
CA GLY A 399 68.54 13.19 -19.24
C GLY A 399 69.06 12.43 -18.01
N TYR A 400 70.34 12.51 -17.67
CA TYR A 400 70.85 12.24 -16.30
C TYR A 400 71.49 13.52 -15.75
N GLY A 401 71.58 13.65 -14.41
CA GLY A 401 72.18 14.79 -13.74
C GLY A 401 73.03 14.41 -12.53
N MET A 402 73.86 15.36 -12.07
CA MET A 402 74.78 15.17 -10.93
C MET A 402 74.03 14.93 -9.63
N VAL A 403 74.52 13.99 -8.81
CA VAL A 403 73.95 13.66 -7.49
C VAL A 403 75.03 13.62 -6.40
N SER A 404 74.64 13.86 -5.14
CA SER A 404 75.51 13.78 -3.96
C SER A 404 75.81 12.33 -3.56
N GLU A 405 76.63 12.11 -2.54
CA GLU A 405 76.92 10.74 -2.02
C GLU A 405 75.66 10.04 -1.45
N PHE A 406 74.57 10.80 -1.23
CA PHE A 406 73.34 10.34 -0.59
C PHE A 406 72.13 10.09 -1.50
N GLY A 407 72.15 10.37 -2.81
CA GLY A 407 70.89 10.29 -3.59
C GLY A 407 70.48 11.53 -4.36
N GLU A 408 70.90 12.69 -3.86
CA GLU A 408 70.18 13.94 -4.12
C GLU A 408 70.80 14.69 -5.29
N PHE A 409 69.96 15.17 -6.22
CA PHE A 409 70.42 15.97 -7.34
C PHE A 409 71.06 17.28 -6.86
N VAL A 410 72.31 17.50 -7.23
CA VAL A 410 73.09 18.68 -6.85
C VAL A 410 73.29 19.63 -8.03
N SER A 411 73.46 20.91 -7.71
CA SER A 411 73.63 21.99 -8.70
C SER A 411 75.09 22.38 -8.95
N THR A 412 76.06 21.86 -8.18
CA THR A 412 77.50 22.14 -8.33
C THR A 412 78.35 20.86 -8.26
N ARG A 413 79.52 20.83 -8.93
CA ARG A 413 80.35 19.63 -9.07
C ARG A 413 81.27 19.33 -7.87
N LEU A 414 81.93 20.33 -7.30
CA LEU A 414 82.83 20.19 -6.16
C LEU A 414 82.46 21.24 -5.10
N PRO A 415 82.28 20.86 -3.82
CA PRO A 415 82.56 19.55 -3.21
C PRO A 415 81.39 18.54 -3.22
N ASP A 416 80.24 18.91 -3.80
CA ASP A 416 78.95 18.26 -3.48
C ASP A 416 78.55 17.06 -4.35
N ALA A 417 79.15 16.85 -5.54
CA ALA A 417 78.75 15.77 -6.45
C ALA A 417 79.60 14.51 -6.27
N ALA A 418 78.95 13.36 -6.04
CA ALA A 418 79.57 12.03 -5.92
C ALA A 418 79.16 11.05 -7.03
N GLY A 419 78.15 11.36 -7.86
CA GLY A 419 77.62 10.46 -8.89
C GLY A 419 76.74 11.09 -9.97
N CYS A 420 76.15 10.24 -10.83
CA CYS A 420 75.17 10.64 -11.86
C CYS A 420 73.93 9.71 -11.84
N ALA A 421 72.73 10.28 -11.82
CA ALA A 421 71.46 9.54 -11.86
C ALA A 421 70.49 10.08 -12.94
N LEU A 422 69.61 9.22 -13.47
CA LEU A 422 68.64 9.59 -14.52
C LEU A 422 67.67 10.65 -14.00
N CYS A 423 67.46 11.74 -14.74
CA CYS A 423 66.37 12.68 -14.49
C CYS A 423 65.05 11.93 -14.66
N VAL A 424 64.45 11.61 -13.53
CA VAL A 424 63.16 10.93 -13.42
C VAL A 424 62.05 11.78 -14.06
N PRO A 425 60.93 11.17 -14.52
CA PRO A 425 59.76 11.91 -14.96
C PRO A 425 59.43 13.07 -14.01
N GLY A 426 59.08 14.23 -14.56
CA GLY A 426 58.94 15.49 -13.81
C GLY A 426 60.22 16.31 -13.62
N ARG A 427 61.39 15.83 -14.07
CA ARG A 427 62.65 16.59 -14.17
C ARG A 427 63.23 16.49 -15.58
N PHE A 428 63.94 17.54 -16.02
CA PHE A 428 64.64 17.57 -17.31
C PHE A 428 66.12 17.86 -17.10
N ALA A 429 66.98 17.26 -17.94
CA ALA A 429 68.42 17.52 -17.91
C ALA A 429 68.74 18.83 -18.63
N ASP A 430 69.30 19.77 -17.87
CA ASP A 430 69.84 21.02 -18.37
C ASP A 430 71.37 20.95 -18.43
N ALA A 431 71.97 21.45 -19.51
CA ALA A 431 73.39 21.28 -19.77
C ALA A 431 74.22 22.20 -18.85
N TYR A 432 75.22 21.64 -18.17
CA TYR A 432 76.09 22.36 -17.24
C TYR A 432 77.56 22.14 -17.59
N SER A 433 78.30 23.21 -17.84
CA SER A 433 79.71 23.16 -18.25
C SER A 433 80.55 24.02 -17.31
N ASP A 434 81.64 23.44 -16.81
CA ASP A 434 82.62 24.10 -15.95
C ASP A 434 84.05 23.86 -16.45
N ASN A 435 85.05 24.41 -15.74
CA ASN A 435 86.46 24.27 -16.10
C ASN A 435 86.99 22.82 -16.04
N ASP A 436 86.24 21.89 -15.43
CA ASP A 436 86.59 20.47 -15.25
C ASP A 436 85.83 19.54 -16.21
N GLY A 437 84.94 20.06 -17.07
CA GLY A 437 84.28 19.31 -18.16
C GLY A 437 82.78 19.59 -18.31
N ASN A 438 82.09 18.81 -19.15
CA ASN A 438 80.64 18.93 -19.37
C ASN A 438 79.86 17.91 -18.53
N SER A 439 78.78 18.36 -17.90
CA SER A 439 77.82 17.57 -17.12
C SER A 439 76.38 18.09 -17.34
N ALA A 440 75.41 17.62 -16.57
CA ALA A 440 74.03 18.09 -16.61
C ALA A 440 73.40 18.15 -15.21
N ILE A 441 72.41 19.03 -15.03
CA ILE A 441 71.66 19.24 -13.79
C ILE A 441 70.19 18.89 -14.05
N CYS A 442 69.58 18.09 -13.16
CA CYS A 442 68.16 17.72 -13.29
C CYS A 442 67.25 18.77 -12.66
N ASN A 443 66.85 19.75 -13.45
CA ASN A 443 65.90 20.77 -13.05
C ASN A 443 64.48 20.21 -13.01
N THR A 444 63.67 20.63 -12.04
CA THR A 444 62.24 20.27 -12.00
C THR A 444 61.51 20.91 -13.16
N CYS A 445 60.57 20.19 -13.78
CA CYS A 445 59.67 20.81 -14.73
C CYS A 445 59.00 22.01 -14.07
N PRO A 446 59.01 23.20 -14.72
CA PRO A 446 58.36 24.37 -14.19
C PRO A 446 56.86 24.10 -14.08
N GLN A 447 56.22 24.82 -13.15
CA GLN A 447 54.79 24.79 -12.93
C GLN A 447 54.00 24.88 -14.25
N GLY A 448 53.03 23.98 -14.44
CA GLY A 448 52.25 23.93 -15.68
C GLY A 448 52.89 23.17 -16.85
N ALA A 449 54.10 22.63 -16.67
CA ALA A 449 54.72 21.69 -17.61
C ALA A 449 54.87 20.31 -16.98
N ALA A 450 54.81 19.26 -17.79
CA ALA A 450 54.99 17.89 -17.36
C ALA A 450 55.86 17.12 -18.34
N GLN A 451 56.45 16.03 -17.87
CA GLN A 451 57.20 15.13 -18.73
C GLN A 451 57.09 13.69 -18.23
N ASP A 452 56.52 12.82 -19.06
CA ASP A 452 56.10 11.46 -18.70
C ASP A 452 57.20 10.42 -18.87
N ARG A 453 58.26 10.78 -19.60
CA ARG A 453 59.41 9.93 -19.87
C ARG A 453 60.65 10.48 -19.16
N GLY A 454 61.38 9.59 -18.49
CA GLY A 454 62.72 9.91 -18.00
C GLY A 454 63.68 10.13 -19.16
N ALA A 455 64.84 10.69 -18.86
CA ALA A 455 65.90 10.97 -19.84
C ALA A 455 65.64 12.15 -20.83
N GLN A 456 64.75 13.09 -20.51
CA GLN A 456 64.33 14.17 -21.42
C GLN A 456 65.05 15.51 -21.13
N THR A 457 65.22 16.33 -22.17
CA THR A 457 65.95 17.63 -22.10
C THR A 457 65.02 18.85 -22.07
N ALA A 458 63.70 18.66 -22.10
CA ALA A 458 62.69 19.71 -21.97
C ALA A 458 61.36 19.13 -21.45
N CYS A 459 60.51 19.99 -20.87
CA CYS A 459 59.16 19.64 -20.40
C CYS A 459 58.08 20.15 -21.36
N GLU A 460 57.00 19.39 -21.53
CA GLU A 460 55.87 19.74 -22.39
C GLU A 460 54.82 20.53 -21.60
N GLN A 461 54.24 21.56 -22.22
CA GLN A 461 53.23 22.41 -21.56
C GLN A 461 51.88 21.70 -21.47
N CYS A 462 51.22 21.79 -20.32
CA CYS A 462 49.90 21.18 -20.15
C CYS A 462 48.82 21.97 -20.91
N GLU A 463 48.06 21.26 -21.74
CA GLU A 463 46.94 21.82 -22.51
C GLU A 463 45.74 22.14 -21.60
N ALA A 464 44.81 22.95 -22.09
CA ALA A 464 43.57 23.26 -21.36
C ALA A 464 42.81 21.98 -20.98
N GLY A 465 42.17 21.98 -19.81
CA GLY A 465 41.52 20.81 -19.20
C GLY A 465 42.49 19.89 -18.44
N THR A 466 43.77 20.24 -18.38
CA THR A 466 44.80 19.52 -17.63
C THR A 466 45.67 20.45 -16.78
N TYR A 467 46.29 19.91 -15.73
CA TYR A 467 47.19 20.64 -14.84
C TYR A 467 48.41 19.82 -14.45
N SER A 468 49.48 20.50 -14.03
CA SER A 468 50.70 19.86 -13.52
C SER A 468 51.29 20.67 -12.38
N LEU A 469 51.51 20.00 -11.24
CA LEU A 469 52.23 20.52 -10.08
C LEU A 469 53.74 20.61 -10.37
N PRO A 470 54.54 21.33 -9.56
CA PRO A 470 56.00 21.23 -9.64
C PRO A 470 56.41 19.75 -9.56
N THR A 471 57.28 19.29 -10.46
CA THR A 471 57.65 17.85 -10.65
C THR A 471 56.60 16.95 -11.30
N GLY A 472 55.57 17.50 -11.94
CA GLY A 472 54.53 16.69 -12.58
C GLY A 472 55.07 15.80 -13.69
N THR A 473 54.81 14.50 -13.56
CA THR A 473 55.21 13.48 -14.54
C THR A 473 54.23 13.41 -15.71
N ARG A 474 52.98 13.85 -15.53
CA ARG A 474 51.99 13.89 -16.61
C ARG A 474 51.00 15.02 -16.32
N CYS A 475 50.47 15.61 -17.38
CA CYS A 475 49.36 16.56 -17.23
C CYS A 475 48.12 15.80 -16.76
N ALA A 476 47.72 16.02 -15.52
CA ALA A 476 46.56 15.39 -14.92
C ALA A 476 45.29 16.05 -15.46
N ARG A 477 44.31 15.25 -15.90
CA ARG A 477 43.00 15.78 -16.30
C ARG A 477 42.27 16.31 -15.08
N CYS A 478 41.56 17.42 -15.25
CA CYS A 478 40.64 17.91 -14.23
C CYS A 478 39.57 16.84 -13.91
N GLY A 479 39.44 16.50 -12.63
CA GLY A 479 38.46 15.54 -12.14
C GLY A 479 37.03 16.04 -12.32
N ARG A 480 36.05 15.15 -12.17
CA ARG A 480 34.64 15.57 -12.16
C ARG A 480 34.41 16.62 -11.08
N GLY A 481 33.75 17.72 -11.45
CA GLY A 481 33.57 18.88 -10.57
C GLY A 481 34.67 19.93 -10.67
N THR A 482 35.63 19.75 -11.58
CA THR A 482 36.69 20.75 -11.82
C THR A 482 36.93 20.92 -13.34
N TYR A 483 37.37 22.11 -13.76
CA TYR A 483 37.68 22.47 -15.13
C TYR A 483 38.92 23.36 -15.22
N GLN A 484 39.55 23.46 -16.39
CA GLN A 484 40.67 24.39 -16.58
C GLN A 484 40.67 24.95 -18.00
N ARG A 485 40.60 26.27 -18.13
CA ARG A 485 40.46 26.96 -19.43
C ARG A 485 41.78 27.39 -20.05
N ASN A 486 42.82 27.58 -19.23
CA ASN A 486 44.11 28.09 -19.69
C ASN A 486 45.15 26.97 -19.80
N VAL A 487 46.14 27.15 -20.68
CA VAL A 487 47.31 26.26 -20.78
C VAL A 487 48.33 26.56 -19.66
N SER A 488 49.22 25.60 -19.39
CA SER A 488 50.29 25.69 -18.38
C SER A 488 49.82 26.02 -16.96
N GLN A 489 48.75 25.39 -16.50
CA GLN A 489 48.17 25.64 -15.17
C GLN A 489 48.58 24.59 -14.14
N THR A 490 48.60 24.99 -12.87
CA THR A 490 49.05 24.17 -11.73
C THR A 490 47.93 23.54 -10.90
N SER A 491 46.69 23.94 -11.16
CA SER A 491 45.48 23.39 -10.51
C SER A 491 44.29 23.49 -11.46
N CYS A 492 43.22 22.78 -11.16
CA CYS A 492 41.93 22.97 -11.81
C CYS A 492 41.07 23.93 -11.01
N LEU A 493 40.24 24.70 -11.72
CA LEU A 493 39.21 25.52 -11.14
C LEU A 493 38.03 24.62 -10.75
N SER A 494 37.55 24.70 -9.52
CA SER A 494 36.36 23.96 -9.11
C SER A 494 35.11 24.55 -9.74
N CYS A 495 34.16 23.69 -10.09
CA CYS A 495 32.78 24.11 -10.29
C CYS A 495 32.22 24.64 -8.96
N LEU A 496 31.26 25.55 -9.03
CA LEU A 496 30.57 26.05 -7.85
C LEU A 496 29.73 24.91 -7.25
N GLU A 497 29.94 24.53 -6.00
CA GLU A 497 29.13 23.50 -5.34
C GLU A 497 27.64 23.91 -5.36
N PRO A 498 26.69 23.02 -5.72
CA PRO A 498 26.79 21.57 -5.92
C PRO A 498 27.01 21.10 -7.38
N GLN A 499 27.52 21.94 -8.29
CA GLN A 499 27.71 21.59 -9.71
C GLN A 499 28.88 20.62 -9.93
N THR A 500 28.74 19.70 -10.89
CA THR A 500 29.80 18.79 -11.36
C THR A 500 29.95 18.85 -12.88
N THR A 501 31.14 18.56 -13.40
CA THR A 501 31.34 18.38 -14.85
C THR A 501 30.82 17.01 -15.32
N SER A 502 30.23 16.96 -16.52
CA SER A 502 29.68 15.72 -17.10
C SER A 502 30.79 14.74 -17.55
N THR A 503 31.95 15.27 -17.94
CA THR A 503 33.13 14.53 -18.40
C THR A 503 34.39 15.01 -17.66
N VAL A 504 35.39 14.14 -17.54
CA VAL A 504 36.69 14.52 -16.97
C VAL A 504 37.52 15.30 -18.00
N GLY A 505 38.31 16.28 -17.55
CA GLY A 505 39.14 17.13 -18.41
C GLY A 505 38.39 18.26 -19.10
N SER A 506 37.33 18.80 -18.48
CA SER A 506 36.55 19.90 -19.04
C SER A 506 37.37 21.19 -19.19
N THR A 507 37.17 21.87 -20.32
CA THR A 507 37.94 23.06 -20.71
C THR A 507 37.20 24.39 -20.47
N SER A 508 35.89 24.38 -20.16
CA SER A 508 35.10 25.58 -19.93
C SER A 508 34.18 25.47 -18.70
N GLN A 509 33.83 26.62 -18.12
CA GLN A 509 32.91 26.75 -16.98
C GLN A 509 31.49 26.33 -17.33
N GLU A 510 31.11 26.48 -18.59
CA GLU A 510 29.81 26.09 -19.14
C GLU A 510 29.56 24.57 -19.07
N ALA A 511 30.62 23.78 -18.84
CA ALA A 511 30.52 22.33 -18.66
C ALA A 511 30.13 21.90 -17.23
N CYS A 512 30.03 22.83 -16.27
CA CYS A 512 29.55 22.58 -14.92
C CYS A 512 28.02 22.47 -14.89
N VAL A 513 27.50 21.28 -14.57
CA VAL A 513 26.07 20.92 -14.57
C VAL A 513 25.64 20.35 -13.21
N CYS A 514 24.36 20.36 -12.87
CA CYS A 514 23.89 19.82 -11.58
C CYS A 514 23.69 18.28 -11.67
N PRO A 515 23.99 17.51 -10.61
CA PRO A 515 23.59 16.11 -10.50
C PRO A 515 22.07 15.91 -10.67
N ALA A 516 21.65 14.80 -11.27
CA ALA A 516 20.22 14.51 -11.45
C ALA A 516 19.49 14.48 -10.09
N GLY A 517 18.43 15.27 -9.95
CA GLY A 517 17.67 15.40 -8.68
C GLY A 517 18.22 16.43 -7.69
N THR A 518 19.07 17.37 -8.12
CA THR A 518 19.60 18.47 -7.28
C THR A 518 19.44 19.84 -7.96
N PHE A 519 19.44 20.92 -7.15
CA PHE A 519 19.26 22.29 -7.60
C PHE A 519 20.47 22.90 -8.32
N ARG A 520 20.20 23.94 -9.13
CA ARG A 520 21.18 24.91 -9.66
C ARG A 520 21.41 26.02 -8.63
N PRO A 521 22.65 26.37 -8.26
CA PRO A 521 22.89 27.60 -7.50
C PRO A 521 22.71 28.80 -8.44
N CYS A 522 21.83 29.74 -8.07
CA CYS A 522 21.63 31.00 -8.79
C CYS A 522 22.76 31.97 -8.44
N HIS A 523 23.68 32.23 -9.37
CA HIS A 523 24.37 33.52 -9.47
C HIS A 523 24.72 33.81 -10.93
N ASP A 524 23.88 34.57 -11.62
CA ASP A 524 24.36 35.49 -12.65
C ASP A 524 24.37 36.88 -12.03
N PHE A 525 25.54 37.51 -12.02
CA PHE A 525 25.68 38.92 -11.68
C PHE A 525 25.40 39.72 -12.95
N ASP A 526 24.39 40.60 -12.93
CA ASP A 526 24.40 41.72 -13.87
C ASP A 526 25.55 42.68 -13.49
N ASN A 527 26.06 43.44 -14.46
CA ASN A 527 27.22 44.33 -14.30
C ASN A 527 27.12 45.37 -13.15
N ASP A 528 25.95 45.51 -12.50
CA ASP A 528 25.67 46.45 -11.41
C ASP A 528 25.34 45.79 -10.04
N GLY A 529 25.46 44.46 -9.88
CA GLY A 529 25.56 43.83 -8.55
C GLY A 529 24.31 43.81 -7.65
N ALA A 530 23.08 43.83 -8.20
CA ALA A 530 21.85 43.66 -7.42
C ALA A 530 21.34 42.20 -7.41
N ILE A 531 20.89 41.71 -6.24
CA ILE A 531 20.32 40.36 -6.02
C ILE A 531 18.87 40.30 -6.54
N ARG A 532 18.50 39.25 -7.29
CA ARG A 532 17.09 38.84 -7.51
C ARG A 532 16.71 37.67 -6.57
N PRO A 533 15.45 37.57 -6.09
CA PRO A 533 14.92 36.39 -5.38
C PRO A 533 14.50 35.31 -6.42
N GLU A 534 14.37 34.00 -6.19
CA GLU A 534 14.47 33.03 -5.08
C GLU A 534 14.70 31.65 -5.75
N CYS A 535 15.29 30.66 -5.07
CA CYS A 535 15.45 29.30 -5.61
C CYS A 535 14.15 28.49 -5.42
N GLN A 536 13.62 27.90 -6.50
CA GLN A 536 12.32 27.22 -6.51
C GLN A 536 12.46 25.80 -7.09
N CYS A 537 11.71 24.82 -6.55
CA CYS A 537 11.63 23.50 -7.16
C CYS A 537 11.04 23.60 -8.56
N ASP A 538 11.65 22.91 -9.53
CA ASP A 538 11.08 22.76 -10.87
C ASP A 538 9.67 22.15 -10.78
N ARG A 539 8.82 22.43 -11.79
CA ARG A 539 7.47 21.85 -11.88
C ARG A 539 7.51 20.33 -11.68
N SER A 540 6.48 19.77 -11.06
CA SER A 540 6.34 18.35 -10.68
C SER A 540 7.18 17.89 -9.48
N LEU A 541 7.84 18.81 -8.79
CA LEU A 541 8.58 18.56 -7.56
C LEU A 541 8.14 19.53 -6.46
N TYR A 542 8.26 19.13 -5.20
CA TYR A 542 7.92 19.97 -4.04
C TYR A 542 8.93 19.81 -2.90
N VAL A 543 8.99 20.80 -2.02
CA VAL A 543 9.76 20.76 -0.77
C VAL A 543 8.91 20.13 0.33
N PRO A 544 9.30 18.98 0.91
CA PRO A 544 8.57 18.39 2.02
C PRO A 544 8.83 19.14 3.34
N ALA A 545 7.82 19.22 4.21
CA ALA A 545 7.87 19.94 5.48
C ALA A 545 8.99 19.44 6.40
N SER A 546 9.40 18.18 6.23
CA SER A 546 10.46 17.51 6.99
C SER A 546 11.89 17.80 6.52
N SER A 547 12.11 18.66 5.52
CA SER A 547 13.45 18.84 4.92
C SER A 547 14.20 20.07 5.44
N ILE A 548 15.09 19.85 6.41
CA ILE A 548 16.27 20.70 6.57
C ILE A 548 17.27 20.27 5.49
N GLY A 549 17.19 20.89 4.31
CA GLY A 549 18.13 20.63 3.21
C GLY A 549 17.43 20.43 1.88
N GLN A 550 16.97 21.54 1.28
CA GLN A 550 16.84 21.80 -0.16
C GLN A 550 16.82 20.56 -1.09
N ARG A 551 15.88 19.62 -0.88
CA ARG A 551 15.72 18.44 -1.73
C ARG A 551 14.27 18.36 -2.16
N CYS A 552 14.02 18.55 -3.45
CA CYS A 552 12.68 18.39 -3.97
C CYS A 552 12.33 16.90 -4.13
N LEU A 553 11.15 16.52 -3.65
CA LEU A 553 10.57 15.20 -3.88
C LEU A 553 9.63 15.24 -5.08
N PRO A 554 9.46 14.11 -5.80
CA PRO A 554 8.43 14.01 -6.83
C PRO A 554 7.06 14.27 -6.22
N CYS A 555 6.25 15.06 -6.92
CA CYS A 555 4.89 15.39 -6.51
C CYS A 555 4.08 14.11 -6.27
N PRO A 556 3.27 14.03 -5.18
CA PRO A 556 2.42 12.88 -4.94
C PRO A 556 1.48 12.57 -6.11
N GLU A 557 1.19 11.30 -6.34
CA GLU A 557 0.29 10.89 -7.41
C GLU A 557 -1.10 11.51 -7.22
N GLY A 558 -1.58 12.24 -8.24
CA GLY A 558 -2.85 12.97 -8.19
C GLY A 558 -2.75 14.42 -7.74
N MET A 559 -1.54 14.94 -7.53
CA MET A 559 -1.29 16.36 -7.27
C MET A 559 -0.48 17.01 -8.40
N GLU A 560 -0.69 18.31 -8.59
CA GLU A 560 0.12 19.19 -9.40
C GLU A 560 0.94 20.07 -8.45
N CYS A 561 2.25 20.09 -8.68
CA CYS A 561 3.17 20.92 -7.93
C CYS A 561 3.67 22.02 -8.88
N PRO A 562 3.10 23.25 -8.79
CA PRO A 562 3.63 24.43 -9.44
C PRO A 562 5.11 24.67 -9.09
N GLU A 563 5.79 25.46 -9.91
CA GLU A 563 7.15 25.88 -9.62
C GLU A 563 7.22 26.56 -8.24
N GLY A 564 8.18 26.15 -7.42
CA GLY A 564 8.35 26.65 -6.06
C GLY A 564 7.40 26.08 -5.01
N SER A 565 6.76 24.95 -5.27
CA SER A 565 5.85 24.29 -4.31
C SER A 565 6.57 23.86 -3.03
N ASP A 566 6.05 24.29 -1.88
CA ASP A 566 6.52 23.90 -0.54
C ASP A 566 5.34 23.43 0.32
N GLU A 567 5.51 22.30 1.00
CA GLU A 567 4.52 21.75 1.93
C GLU A 567 4.31 22.65 3.15
N GLN A 568 5.32 23.40 3.60
CA GLN A 568 5.22 24.30 4.76
C GLN A 568 4.25 25.46 4.55
N PHE A 569 3.97 25.82 3.29
CA PHE A 569 3.03 26.89 2.94
C PHE A 569 1.62 26.38 2.63
N PHE A 570 1.32 25.11 2.92
CA PHE A 570 -0.03 24.59 2.77
C PHE A 570 -0.99 25.28 3.77
N PRO A 571 -2.11 25.88 3.32
CA PRO A 571 -3.02 26.60 4.21
C PRO A 571 -3.69 25.64 5.20
N CYS A 572 -3.94 26.06 6.44
CA CYS A 572 -4.63 25.24 7.45
C CYS A 572 -6.14 25.54 7.51
N SER A 573 -6.61 26.60 6.85
CA SER A 573 -8.02 26.96 6.75
C SER A 573 -8.33 27.86 5.55
N GLU A 574 -9.61 27.94 5.17
CA GLU A 574 -10.10 28.80 4.09
C GLU A 574 -9.83 30.30 4.34
N GLU A 575 -9.75 30.73 5.61
CA GLU A 575 -9.51 32.13 5.99
C GLU A 575 -8.06 32.60 5.73
N GLU A 576 -7.08 31.68 5.71
CA GLU A 576 -5.67 32.00 5.44
C GLU A 576 -5.38 32.27 3.95
N ILE A 577 -6.17 31.66 3.05
CA ILE A 577 -6.05 31.81 1.58
C ILE A 577 -6.31 33.25 1.15
N LEU A 578 -7.22 33.95 1.82
CA LEU A 578 -7.57 35.34 1.51
C LEU A 578 -6.48 36.35 1.90
N ASN A 579 -5.51 35.94 2.73
CA ASN A 579 -4.43 36.81 3.23
C ASN A 579 -3.04 36.47 2.66
N SER A 580 -2.84 35.29 2.06
CA SER A 580 -1.54 34.83 1.54
C SER A 580 -1.57 34.71 0.01
N THR A 581 -0.92 35.66 -0.68
CA THR A 581 -0.82 35.68 -2.16
C THR A 581 0.57 35.32 -2.68
N ALA A 582 1.47 34.81 -1.84
CA ALA A 582 2.91 34.82 -2.16
C ALA A 582 3.60 33.45 -2.30
N PHE A 583 2.97 32.32 -1.92
CA PHE A 583 3.68 31.03 -1.84
C PHE A 583 2.97 29.92 -2.62
N SER A 584 3.74 29.20 -3.46
CA SER A 584 3.30 28.01 -4.19
C SER A 584 3.29 26.80 -3.26
N TYR A 585 2.26 25.95 -3.37
CA TYR A 585 2.15 24.70 -2.61
C TYR A 585 1.56 23.58 -3.51
N PRO A 586 1.72 22.30 -3.14
CA PRO A 586 1.11 21.19 -3.88
C PRO A 586 -0.41 21.29 -3.91
N VAL A 587 -1.01 21.24 -5.11
CA VAL A 587 -2.47 21.31 -5.29
C VAL A 587 -3.02 20.01 -5.87
N PRO A 588 -4.15 19.48 -5.38
CA PRO A 588 -4.80 18.33 -6.00
C PRO A 588 -5.20 18.61 -7.47
N GLN A 589 -4.93 17.66 -8.35
CA GLN A 589 -5.39 17.68 -9.74
C GLN A 589 -6.91 17.41 -9.82
N GLU A 590 -7.52 17.77 -10.94
CA GLU A 590 -8.90 17.36 -11.26
C GLU A 590 -9.07 15.83 -11.10
N GLY A 591 -10.12 15.41 -10.40
CA GLY A 591 -10.38 14.01 -10.04
C GLY A 591 -9.73 13.52 -8.73
N TYR A 592 -9.01 14.38 -8.01
CA TYR A 592 -8.40 14.09 -6.71
C TYR A 592 -8.84 15.08 -5.63
N PHE A 593 -8.80 14.62 -4.38
CA PHE A 593 -9.26 15.34 -3.19
C PHE A 593 -8.25 15.16 -2.05
N VAL A 594 -8.03 16.20 -1.25
CA VAL A 594 -7.20 16.18 -0.03
C VAL A 594 -7.92 16.93 1.08
N GLU A 595 -7.71 16.54 2.33
CA GLU A 595 -8.27 17.23 3.49
C GLU A 595 -7.28 18.27 4.06
N TRP A 596 -7.79 19.31 4.73
CA TRP A 596 -6.95 20.35 5.34
C TRP A 596 -5.97 19.82 6.40
N ASN A 597 -6.40 18.81 7.17
CA ASN A 597 -5.62 18.24 8.26
C ASN A 597 -4.53 17.28 7.77
N GLU A 598 -4.64 16.77 6.55
CA GLU A 598 -3.73 15.78 5.97
C GLU A 598 -3.43 16.12 4.49
N PRO A 599 -2.64 17.18 4.23
CA PRO A 599 -2.54 17.82 2.91
C PRO A 599 -1.89 16.95 1.82
N LEU A 600 -1.09 15.96 2.20
CA LEU A 600 -0.47 15.00 1.29
C LEU A 600 -1.22 13.66 1.20
N TRP A 601 -2.34 13.50 1.92
CA TRP A 601 -3.17 12.31 1.85
C TRP A 601 -4.17 12.42 0.71
N VAL A 602 -3.71 12.02 -0.48
CA VAL A 602 -4.49 12.14 -1.71
C VAL A 602 -5.55 11.04 -1.82
N PHE A 603 -6.80 11.46 -1.90
CA PHE A 603 -7.95 10.62 -2.22
C PHE A 603 -8.30 10.75 -3.71
N LYS A 604 -8.53 9.61 -4.34
CA LYS A 604 -9.03 9.53 -5.71
C LYS A 604 -10.56 9.51 -5.75
N CYS A 605 -11.16 10.35 -6.58
CA CYS A 605 -12.61 10.41 -6.73
C CYS A 605 -13.10 9.46 -7.84
N VAL A 606 -14.35 9.00 -7.71
CA VAL A 606 -14.94 8.07 -8.69
C VAL A 606 -15.29 8.82 -9.98
N ASP A 607 -15.89 10.00 -9.86
CA ASP A 607 -16.24 10.87 -10.97
C ASP A 607 -15.32 12.10 -10.97
N LEU A 608 -14.85 12.50 -12.16
CA LEU A 608 -13.99 13.69 -12.33
C LEU A 608 -14.68 14.97 -11.83
N ASP A 609 -15.98 15.12 -12.13
CA ASP A 609 -16.76 16.30 -11.75
C ASP A 609 -17.02 16.40 -10.23
N SER A 610 -16.86 15.30 -9.47
CA SER A 610 -17.02 15.34 -8.01
C SER A 610 -15.89 16.10 -7.32
N CYS A 611 -14.69 16.05 -7.92
CA CYS A 611 -13.46 16.62 -7.38
C CYS A 611 -12.86 17.56 -8.42
N PRO A 612 -13.26 18.84 -8.42
CA PRO A 612 -12.77 19.83 -9.38
C PRO A 612 -11.27 20.13 -9.23
N GLY A 613 -10.59 19.58 -8.21
CA GLY A 613 -9.20 19.87 -7.91
C GLY A 613 -9.00 21.31 -7.40
N GLY A 614 -7.75 21.71 -7.26
CA GLY A 614 -7.37 23.04 -6.79
C GLY A 614 -7.28 23.14 -5.27
N MET A 615 -8.33 23.60 -4.60
CA MET A 615 -8.31 23.85 -3.15
C MET A 615 -8.51 22.57 -2.33
N ALA A 616 -7.87 22.48 -1.16
CA ALA A 616 -8.11 21.38 -0.23
C ALA A 616 -9.52 21.43 0.36
N SER A 617 -10.06 20.26 0.68
CA SER A 617 -11.45 20.05 1.13
C SER A 617 -12.52 20.68 0.23
N HIS A 618 -12.20 20.98 -1.03
CA HIS A 618 -13.13 21.56 -1.99
C HIS A 618 -13.75 20.46 -2.87
N CYS A 619 -15.08 20.37 -2.80
CA CYS A 619 -15.87 19.41 -3.55
C CYS A 619 -16.80 20.13 -4.54
N GLY A 620 -17.30 19.40 -5.55
CA GLY A 620 -18.33 19.90 -6.47
C GLY A 620 -19.62 20.33 -5.74
N GLU A 621 -20.47 21.11 -6.41
CA GLU A 621 -21.66 21.72 -5.80
C GLU A 621 -22.56 20.69 -5.07
N GLY A 622 -22.75 20.87 -3.77
CA GLY A 622 -23.59 20.01 -2.94
C GLY A 622 -22.95 18.67 -2.52
N LEU A 623 -21.67 18.43 -2.82
CA LEU A 623 -20.89 17.27 -2.36
C LEU A 623 -20.04 17.63 -1.12
N GLN A 624 -19.77 16.64 -0.26
CA GLN A 624 -18.95 16.76 0.95
C GLN A 624 -18.34 15.40 1.37
N GLY A 625 -17.41 15.43 2.33
CA GLY A 625 -16.76 14.24 2.89
C GLY A 625 -15.59 13.72 2.05
N ALA A 626 -14.90 12.68 2.56
CA ALA A 626 -13.74 12.10 1.89
C ALA A 626 -14.06 11.65 0.45
N ALA A 627 -13.13 11.93 -0.47
CA ALA A 627 -13.28 11.71 -1.92
C ALA A 627 -14.56 12.34 -2.53
N CYS A 628 -15.13 13.36 -1.88
CA CYS A 628 -16.39 14.01 -2.25
C CYS A 628 -17.53 13.00 -2.50
N GLY A 629 -17.63 11.97 -1.65
CA GLY A 629 -18.55 10.85 -1.85
C GLY A 629 -20.00 11.13 -1.44
N ALA A 630 -20.23 12.03 -0.48
CA ALA A 630 -21.53 12.25 0.14
C ALA A 630 -22.22 13.54 -0.34
N CYS A 631 -23.55 13.55 -0.43
CA CYS A 631 -24.30 14.78 -0.67
C CYS A 631 -24.55 15.54 0.64
N ALA A 632 -24.51 16.87 0.57
CA ALA A 632 -24.92 17.75 1.65
C ALA A 632 -26.42 17.58 1.99
N ALA A 633 -26.81 17.96 3.20
CA ALA A 633 -28.19 17.82 3.66
C ALA A 633 -29.20 18.53 2.72
N GLY A 634 -30.23 17.80 2.29
CA GLY A 634 -31.26 18.32 1.36
C GLY A 634 -30.92 18.18 -0.12
N PHE A 635 -29.87 17.43 -0.45
CA PHE A 635 -29.53 16.99 -1.80
C PHE A 635 -29.60 15.46 -1.90
N TYR A 636 -29.84 14.94 -3.11
CA TYR A 636 -29.82 13.50 -3.41
C TYR A 636 -28.82 13.19 -4.51
N LYS A 637 -28.20 12.01 -4.47
CA LYS A 637 -27.17 11.61 -5.44
C LYS A 637 -27.82 10.98 -6.67
N GLN A 638 -27.45 11.45 -7.87
CA GLN A 638 -27.84 10.82 -9.13
C GLN A 638 -26.68 10.92 -10.14
N ALA A 639 -26.16 9.76 -10.59
CA ALA A 639 -25.07 9.67 -11.57
C ALA A 639 -23.84 10.54 -11.21
N GLY A 640 -23.37 10.48 -9.96
CA GLY A 640 -22.16 11.19 -9.51
C GLY A 640 -22.35 12.65 -9.09
N THR A 641 -23.53 13.22 -9.31
CA THR A 641 -23.85 14.62 -8.97
C THR A 641 -24.96 14.71 -7.93
N CYS A 642 -24.92 15.75 -7.10
CA CYS A 642 -25.92 16.01 -6.06
C CYS A 642 -26.95 17.02 -6.57
N TYR A 643 -28.22 16.62 -6.59
CA TYR A 643 -29.32 17.48 -6.99
C TYR A 643 -30.13 17.93 -5.77
N LYS A 644 -30.57 19.18 -5.78
CA LYS A 644 -31.39 19.74 -4.69
C LYS A 644 -32.77 19.08 -4.64
N CYS A 645 -33.19 18.63 -3.46
CA CYS A 645 -34.52 18.06 -3.24
C CYS A 645 -35.62 19.13 -3.43
N GLY A 646 -36.68 18.79 -4.19
CA GLY A 646 -37.84 19.65 -4.37
C GLY A 646 -38.73 19.74 -3.12
N ASP A 647 -39.52 20.81 -2.99
CA ASP A 647 -40.33 21.04 -1.78
C ASP A 647 -41.45 20.02 -1.58
N MET A 648 -42.02 19.47 -2.67
CA MET A 648 -42.96 18.35 -2.58
C MET A 648 -42.30 17.03 -2.19
N GLU A 649 -41.03 16.84 -2.52
CA GLU A 649 -40.27 15.59 -2.27
C GLU A 649 -39.84 15.51 -0.80
N LYS A 650 -39.63 16.64 -0.15
CA LYS A 650 -39.35 16.73 1.30
C LYS A 650 -40.54 16.36 2.18
N HIS A 651 -41.75 16.33 1.63
CA HIS A 651 -42.96 16.06 2.41
C HIS A 651 -43.09 14.55 2.67
N PRO A 652 -43.35 14.09 3.91
CA PRO A 652 -43.47 12.66 4.25
C PRO A 652 -44.60 11.92 3.51
N LEU A 653 -45.53 12.67 2.89
CA LEU A 653 -46.57 12.11 2.01
C LEU A 653 -45.98 11.45 0.76
N PHE A 654 -44.79 11.87 0.31
CA PHE A 654 -44.13 11.33 -0.86
C PHE A 654 -43.78 9.84 -0.70
N LEU A 655 -43.37 9.41 0.50
CA LEU A 655 -43.12 7.99 0.82
C LEU A 655 -44.41 7.18 1.04
N ILE A 656 -45.50 7.84 1.43
CA ILE A 656 -46.80 7.20 1.69
C ILE A 656 -47.53 6.85 0.39
N ILE A 657 -47.39 7.66 -0.66
CA ILE A 657 -48.08 7.46 -1.95
C ILE A 657 -47.74 6.10 -2.59
N PRO A 658 -46.45 5.70 -2.76
CA PRO A 658 -46.10 4.38 -3.27
C PRO A 658 -46.65 3.24 -2.41
N LEU A 659 -46.63 3.41 -1.08
CA LEU A 659 -47.18 2.43 -0.14
C LEU A 659 -48.69 2.25 -0.36
N LEU A 660 -49.44 3.33 -0.60
CA LEU A 660 -50.88 3.30 -0.89
C LEU A 660 -51.22 2.76 -2.28
N LEU A 661 -50.37 2.99 -3.29
CA LEU A 661 -50.55 2.48 -4.64
C LEU A 661 -50.16 1.00 -4.77
N SER A 662 -49.27 0.50 -3.90
CA SER A 662 -48.75 -0.86 -3.94
C SER A 662 -49.83 -1.96 -3.92
N PRO A 663 -50.90 -1.91 -3.11
CA PRO A 663 -51.92 -2.96 -3.11
C PRO A 663 -52.73 -2.98 -4.41
N VAL A 664 -52.96 -1.82 -5.03
CA VAL A 664 -53.63 -1.69 -6.33
C VAL A 664 -52.77 -2.33 -7.42
N ALA A 665 -51.47 -2.05 -7.44
CA ALA A 665 -50.53 -2.67 -8.37
C ALA A 665 -50.48 -4.19 -8.20
N ILE A 666 -50.46 -4.69 -6.96
CA ILE A 666 -50.50 -6.13 -6.64
C ILE A 666 -51.81 -6.77 -7.13
N LEU A 667 -52.95 -6.11 -6.98
CA LEU A 667 -54.25 -6.57 -7.49
C LEU A 667 -54.26 -6.69 -9.02
N VAL A 668 -53.68 -5.72 -9.73
CA VAL A 668 -53.54 -5.76 -11.19
C VAL A 668 -52.62 -6.90 -11.61
N LEU A 669 -51.44 -7.01 -11.00
CA LEU A 669 -50.47 -8.09 -11.27
C LEU A 669 -51.08 -9.48 -11.02
N TYR A 670 -51.82 -9.64 -9.91
CA TYR A 670 -52.53 -10.87 -9.59
C TYR A 670 -53.52 -11.25 -10.69
N LYS A 671 -54.36 -10.31 -11.16
CA LYS A 671 -55.32 -10.57 -12.24
C LYS A 671 -54.64 -10.95 -13.55
N VAL A 672 -53.55 -10.29 -13.92
CA VAL A 672 -52.78 -10.60 -15.14
C VAL A 672 -52.10 -11.98 -15.02
N SER A 673 -51.71 -12.39 -13.82
CA SER A 673 -51.00 -13.66 -13.58
C SER A 673 -51.89 -14.92 -13.64
N GLN A 674 -53.22 -14.79 -13.76
CA GLN A 674 -54.17 -15.93 -13.76
C GLN A 674 -54.17 -16.78 -15.05
N ASP A 675 -53.29 -16.53 -16.02
CA ASP A 675 -53.25 -17.27 -17.28
C ASP A 675 -52.91 -18.78 -17.14
N ASP A 676 -53.71 -19.63 -17.80
CA ASP A 676 -53.50 -21.09 -17.93
C ASP A 676 -52.33 -21.48 -18.85
N VAL A 677 -51.83 -22.71 -18.68
CA VAL A 677 -50.66 -23.27 -19.38
C VAL A 677 -50.81 -23.23 -20.91
N GLY A 678 -52.01 -23.52 -21.44
CA GLY A 678 -52.28 -23.48 -22.89
C GLY A 678 -52.10 -22.08 -23.51
N LYS A 679 -52.17 -21.01 -22.70
CA LYS A 679 -51.94 -19.63 -23.16
C LYS A 679 -50.47 -19.23 -23.17
N TRP A 680 -49.57 -20.03 -22.57
CA TRP A 680 -48.14 -19.68 -22.44
C TRP A 680 -47.40 -19.65 -23.78
N GLY A 681 -47.90 -20.35 -24.80
CA GLY A 681 -47.34 -20.35 -26.16
C GLY A 681 -47.81 -19.20 -27.07
N LYS A 682 -48.68 -18.30 -26.60
CA LYS A 682 -49.23 -17.20 -27.41
C LYS A 682 -48.18 -16.11 -27.68
N THR A 683 -48.31 -15.45 -28.84
CA THR A 683 -47.42 -14.35 -29.26
C THR A 683 -47.36 -13.21 -28.24
N THR A 684 -48.44 -12.96 -27.48
CA THR A 684 -48.49 -11.95 -26.42
C THR A 684 -47.46 -12.19 -25.31
N GLN A 685 -47.21 -13.45 -24.95
CA GLN A 685 -46.19 -13.82 -23.96
C GLN A 685 -44.76 -13.62 -24.49
N GLY A 686 -44.59 -13.61 -25.82
CA GLY A 686 -43.34 -13.24 -26.48
C GLY A 686 -42.93 -11.80 -26.17
N PHE A 687 -43.87 -10.84 -26.18
CA PHE A 687 -43.58 -9.44 -25.81
C PHE A 687 -43.11 -9.31 -24.36
N GLY A 688 -43.73 -10.04 -23.43
CA GLY A 688 -43.26 -10.09 -22.03
C GLY A 688 -41.90 -10.78 -21.87
N GLY A 689 -41.51 -11.65 -22.80
CA GLY A 689 -40.15 -12.20 -22.90
C GLY A 689 -39.13 -11.15 -23.33
N ILE A 690 -39.46 -10.39 -24.39
CA ILE A 690 -38.63 -9.27 -24.89
C ILE A 690 -38.43 -8.21 -23.81
N GLY A 691 -39.50 -7.72 -23.17
CA GLY A 691 -39.40 -6.70 -22.14
C GLY A 691 -38.54 -7.13 -20.95
N TYR A 692 -38.64 -8.40 -20.55
CA TYR A 692 -37.78 -8.97 -19.49
C TYR A 692 -36.32 -9.04 -19.91
N LEU A 693 -36.02 -9.52 -21.12
CA LEU A 693 -34.64 -9.61 -21.60
C LEU A 693 -34.01 -8.22 -21.73
N LEU A 694 -34.75 -7.24 -22.24
CA LEU A 694 -34.28 -5.85 -22.32
C LEU A 694 -33.99 -5.29 -20.93
N LEU A 695 -34.85 -5.53 -19.94
CA LEU A 695 -34.60 -5.09 -18.58
C LEU A 695 -33.35 -5.76 -17.98
N VAL A 696 -33.19 -7.08 -18.14
CA VAL A 696 -31.98 -7.80 -17.68
C VAL A 696 -30.71 -7.34 -18.40
N TYR A 697 -30.82 -7.00 -19.68
CA TYR A 697 -29.73 -6.43 -20.47
C TYR A 697 -29.28 -5.09 -19.91
N VAL A 698 -30.23 -4.19 -19.64
CA VAL A 698 -29.95 -2.86 -19.05
C VAL A 698 -29.31 -3.01 -17.69
N GLN A 699 -29.87 -3.85 -16.81
CA GLN A 699 -29.28 -4.13 -15.50
C GLN A 699 -27.87 -4.72 -15.59
N SER A 700 -27.62 -5.62 -16.55
CA SER A 700 -26.29 -6.21 -16.76
C SER A 700 -25.29 -5.13 -17.19
N ILE A 701 -25.68 -4.23 -18.10
CA ILE A 701 -24.84 -3.11 -18.51
C ILE A 701 -24.58 -2.17 -17.34
N SER A 702 -25.58 -1.83 -16.52
CA SER A 702 -25.38 -0.96 -15.36
C SER A 702 -24.38 -1.55 -14.36
N VAL A 703 -24.46 -2.85 -14.08
CA VAL A 703 -23.48 -3.52 -13.21
C VAL A 703 -22.10 -3.54 -13.85
N ILE A 704 -21.99 -3.81 -15.16
CA ILE A 704 -20.70 -3.82 -15.87
C ILE A 704 -20.08 -2.43 -15.88
N LEU A 705 -20.84 -1.38 -16.20
CA LEU A 705 -20.33 -0.01 -16.21
C LEU A 705 -19.93 0.47 -14.82
N ALA A 706 -20.64 0.04 -13.76
CA ALA A 706 -20.24 0.32 -12.38
C ALA A 706 -18.88 -0.30 -11.99
N VAL A 707 -18.34 -1.24 -12.79
CA VAL A 707 -17.00 -1.81 -12.59
C VAL A 707 -15.90 -0.88 -13.13
N PHE A 708 -16.18 -0.01 -14.10
CA PHE A 708 -15.18 0.83 -14.75
C PHE A 708 -15.21 2.28 -14.23
N PRO A 709 -14.08 2.80 -13.72
CA PRO A 709 -14.04 4.08 -13.00
C PRO A 709 -14.14 5.33 -13.89
N THR A 710 -13.81 5.28 -15.18
CA THR A 710 -13.77 6.48 -16.06
C THR A 710 -14.54 6.23 -17.35
N VAL A 711 -15.87 6.24 -17.28
CA VAL A 711 -16.69 6.10 -18.48
C VAL A 711 -16.74 7.44 -19.22
N PRO A 712 -16.43 7.51 -20.54
CA PRO A 712 -16.52 8.76 -21.30
C PRO A 712 -17.90 9.42 -21.17
N ALA A 713 -17.94 10.75 -21.07
CA ALA A 713 -19.17 11.53 -20.85
C ALA A 713 -20.29 11.27 -21.90
N MET A 714 -19.90 10.98 -23.14
CA MET A 714 -20.82 10.55 -24.22
C MET A 714 -21.54 9.23 -23.89
N LEU A 715 -20.88 8.29 -23.23
CA LEU A 715 -21.46 7.02 -22.84
C LEU A 715 -22.31 7.15 -21.57
N SER A 716 -21.86 7.94 -20.58
CA SER A 716 -22.62 8.19 -19.35
C SER A 716 -23.93 8.94 -19.62
N SER A 717 -23.92 9.93 -20.50
CA SER A 717 -25.13 10.67 -20.91
C SER A 717 -26.13 9.82 -21.68
N GLY A 718 -25.67 9.03 -22.67
CA GLY A 718 -26.51 8.14 -23.47
C GLY A 718 -27.08 6.93 -22.71
N LEU A 719 -26.42 6.50 -21.63
CA LEU A 719 -26.85 5.36 -20.78
C LEU A 719 -27.29 5.78 -19.37
N SER A 720 -27.43 7.07 -19.09
CA SER A 720 -27.88 7.61 -17.79
C SER A 720 -29.20 6.98 -17.30
N TRP A 721 -30.12 6.68 -18.23
CA TRP A 721 -31.39 6.01 -17.96
C TRP A 721 -31.23 4.56 -17.44
N SER A 722 -30.09 3.91 -17.70
CA SER A 722 -29.81 2.56 -17.21
C SER A 722 -29.62 2.53 -15.68
N GLY A 723 -29.00 3.57 -15.11
CA GLY A 723 -28.82 3.72 -13.66
C GLY A 723 -30.14 3.76 -12.90
N ALA A 724 -31.17 4.40 -13.46
CA ALA A 724 -32.52 4.43 -12.89
C ALA A 724 -33.17 3.04 -12.79
N SER A 725 -32.75 2.08 -13.61
CA SER A 725 -33.21 0.68 -13.52
C SER A 725 -32.39 -0.17 -12.54
N ALA A 726 -31.17 0.27 -12.21
CA ALA A 726 -30.27 -0.37 -11.26
C ALA A 726 -30.62 -0.01 -9.80
N GLU A 727 -31.15 1.20 -9.57
CA GLU A 727 -31.61 1.69 -8.27
C GLU A 727 -33.09 2.09 -8.33
N ILE A 728 -34.00 1.14 -8.06
CA ILE A 728 -35.43 1.42 -7.92
C ILE A 728 -35.69 2.52 -6.87
N THR A 729 -34.84 2.62 -5.86
CA THR A 729 -34.96 3.63 -4.79
C THR A 729 -34.65 5.04 -5.26
N SER A 730 -33.86 5.21 -6.33
CA SER A 730 -33.64 6.51 -6.99
C SER A 730 -34.94 7.07 -7.59
N LEU A 731 -35.89 6.22 -8.02
CA LEU A 731 -37.22 6.65 -8.49
C LEU A 731 -38.07 7.25 -7.36
N PHE A 732 -37.82 6.84 -6.12
CA PHE A 732 -38.56 7.29 -4.94
C PHE A 732 -37.77 8.31 -4.10
N ARG A 733 -36.56 8.71 -4.52
CA ARG A 733 -35.71 9.76 -3.92
C ARG A 733 -35.80 9.83 -2.40
N ILE A 734 -35.58 8.68 -1.76
CA ILE A 734 -35.89 8.46 -0.35
C ILE A 734 -35.01 9.34 0.56
N GLU A 735 -33.80 9.67 0.10
CA GLU A 735 -32.87 10.62 0.73
C GLU A 735 -33.50 12.02 0.96
N CYS A 736 -34.49 12.41 0.17
CA CYS A 736 -35.17 13.69 0.32
C CYS A 736 -36.28 13.68 1.38
N ALA A 737 -36.88 12.51 1.67
CA ALA A 737 -38.07 12.38 2.51
C ALA A 737 -37.84 11.58 3.80
N GLY A 738 -36.66 10.95 3.92
CA GLY A 738 -36.36 9.93 4.91
C GLY A 738 -34.91 10.01 5.41
N PRO A 739 -34.20 8.88 5.58
CA PRO A 739 -32.89 8.85 6.22
C PRO A 739 -31.83 9.73 5.56
N SER A 740 -31.19 10.60 6.34
CA SER A 740 -30.10 11.47 5.87
C SER A 740 -28.71 10.84 5.99
N ASN A 741 -28.58 9.75 6.75
CA ASN A 741 -27.30 9.15 7.09
C ASN A 741 -27.02 7.90 6.22
N PHE A 742 -25.73 7.68 5.89
CA PHE A 742 -25.27 6.54 5.08
C PHE A 742 -25.84 5.20 5.58
N THR A 743 -25.71 4.91 6.87
CA THR A 743 -26.12 3.62 7.47
C THR A 743 -27.58 3.28 7.21
N GLU A 744 -28.47 4.24 7.42
CA GLU A 744 -29.91 4.01 7.29
C GLU A 744 -30.33 3.86 5.82
N ASN A 745 -29.78 4.67 4.92
CA ASN A 745 -30.02 4.55 3.47
C ASN A 745 -29.48 3.22 2.93
N PHE A 746 -28.28 2.82 3.37
CA PHE A 746 -27.67 1.55 3.02
C PHE A 746 -28.53 0.37 3.46
N LEU A 747 -28.99 0.34 4.72
CA LEU A 747 -29.86 -0.72 5.25
C LEU A 747 -31.22 -0.78 4.54
N PHE A 748 -31.82 0.37 4.23
CA PHE A 748 -33.10 0.41 3.50
C PHE A 748 -32.95 -0.22 2.11
N ASN A 749 -31.91 0.16 1.37
CA ASN A 749 -31.64 -0.40 0.05
C ASN A 749 -31.32 -1.90 0.10
N LEU A 750 -30.61 -2.34 1.13
CA LEU A 750 -30.24 -3.73 1.34
C LEU A 750 -31.45 -4.64 1.62
N PHE A 751 -32.42 -4.17 2.40
CA PHE A 751 -33.62 -4.93 2.80
C PHE A 751 -34.90 -4.59 2.02
N LEU A 752 -34.77 -3.88 0.90
CA LEU A 752 -35.90 -3.56 0.02
C LEU A 752 -36.69 -4.80 -0.45
N PRO A 753 -36.06 -5.93 -0.84
CA PRO A 753 -36.79 -7.15 -1.24
C PRO A 753 -37.73 -7.68 -0.16
N GLU A 754 -37.31 -7.63 1.10
CA GLU A 754 -38.07 -8.06 2.27
C GLU A 754 -39.23 -7.12 2.55
N ILE A 755 -39.00 -5.80 2.47
CA ILE A 755 -40.05 -4.78 2.60
C ILE A 755 -41.16 -5.04 1.57
N VAL A 756 -40.79 -5.27 0.30
CA VAL A 756 -41.75 -5.62 -0.76
C VAL A 756 -42.45 -6.94 -0.43
N GLY A 757 -41.74 -7.94 0.07
CA GLY A 757 -42.33 -9.21 0.51
C GLY A 757 -43.39 -9.04 1.61
N VAL A 758 -43.13 -8.18 2.59
CA VAL A 758 -44.08 -7.82 3.65
C VAL A 758 -45.30 -7.11 3.07
N ILE A 759 -45.14 -6.20 2.11
CA ILE A 759 -46.26 -5.52 1.44
C ILE A 759 -47.16 -6.54 0.70
N PHE A 760 -46.57 -7.52 0.01
CA PHE A 760 -47.32 -8.61 -0.63
C PHE A 760 -48.08 -9.46 0.39
N PHE A 761 -47.44 -9.80 1.50
CA PHE A 761 -48.05 -10.57 2.59
C PHE A 761 -49.23 -9.82 3.23
N LEU A 762 -49.05 -8.54 3.56
CA LEU A 762 -50.09 -7.69 4.13
C LEU A 762 -51.27 -7.49 3.17
N THR A 763 -51.00 -7.26 1.88
CA THR A 763 -52.05 -7.14 0.85
C THR A 763 -52.87 -8.42 0.76
N TRP A 764 -52.21 -9.59 0.76
CA TRP A 764 -52.88 -10.89 0.77
C TRP A 764 -53.71 -11.11 2.04
N LEU A 765 -53.16 -10.74 3.21
CA LEU A 765 -53.84 -10.86 4.50
C LEU A 765 -55.12 -10.01 4.54
N ILE A 766 -55.05 -8.75 4.11
CA ILE A 766 -56.20 -7.85 4.04
C ILE A 766 -57.23 -8.36 3.02
N ALA A 767 -56.78 -8.80 1.84
CA ALA A 767 -57.65 -9.35 0.80
C ALA A 767 -58.41 -10.61 1.27
N ARG A 768 -57.90 -11.35 2.26
CA ARG A 768 -58.58 -12.52 2.84
C ARG A 768 -59.87 -12.15 3.59
N PHE A 769 -59.94 -10.94 4.16
CA PHE A 769 -61.11 -10.46 4.92
C PHE A 769 -62.18 -9.82 4.04
N ILE A 770 -61.87 -9.49 2.77
CA ILE A 770 -62.80 -8.84 1.85
C ILE A 770 -63.18 -9.82 0.72
N PRO A 771 -64.41 -10.38 0.72
CA PRO A 771 -64.80 -11.46 -0.20
C PRO A 771 -64.61 -11.13 -1.69
N LYS A 772 -64.84 -9.87 -2.07
CA LYS A 772 -64.76 -9.40 -3.48
C LYS A 772 -63.35 -9.36 -4.05
N ILE A 773 -62.31 -9.31 -3.22
CA ILE A 773 -60.91 -9.20 -3.65
C ILE A 773 -60.06 -10.39 -3.17
N ARG A 774 -60.68 -11.49 -2.74
CA ARG A 774 -59.98 -12.65 -2.19
C ARG A 774 -58.95 -13.20 -3.19
N MET A 775 -57.71 -13.31 -2.74
CA MET A 775 -56.56 -13.76 -3.53
C MET A 775 -56.12 -15.18 -3.16
N ASP A 776 -55.72 -15.96 -4.16
CA ASP A 776 -55.03 -17.24 -4.00
C ASP A 776 -53.56 -17.01 -3.62
N GLY A 777 -53.12 -17.58 -2.50
CA GLY A 777 -51.76 -17.40 -1.98
C GLY A 777 -50.67 -17.95 -2.91
N ASP A 778 -50.93 -19.02 -3.65
CA ASP A 778 -49.94 -19.60 -4.58
C ASP A 778 -49.63 -18.64 -5.73
N ILE A 779 -50.66 -17.93 -6.23
CA ILE A 779 -50.50 -16.95 -7.30
C ILE A 779 -49.79 -15.69 -6.79
N VAL A 780 -50.14 -15.21 -5.60
CA VAL A 780 -49.48 -14.06 -4.97
C VAL A 780 -47.99 -14.33 -4.77
N LEU A 781 -47.64 -15.51 -4.26
CA LEU A 781 -46.24 -15.92 -4.09
C LEU A 781 -45.52 -16.03 -5.44
N GLY A 782 -46.19 -16.53 -6.48
CA GLY A 782 -45.65 -16.55 -7.84
C GLY A 782 -45.41 -15.15 -8.42
N CYS A 783 -46.26 -14.18 -8.10
CA CYS A 783 -46.06 -12.77 -8.47
C CYS A 783 -44.84 -12.16 -7.77
N PHE A 784 -44.72 -12.35 -6.45
CA PHE A 784 -43.57 -11.88 -5.67
C PHE A 784 -42.25 -12.50 -6.17
N GLY A 785 -42.22 -13.82 -6.35
CA GLY A 785 -41.07 -14.53 -6.93
C GLY A 785 -40.73 -14.03 -8.34
N GLY A 786 -41.74 -13.66 -9.14
CA GLY A 786 -41.55 -13.03 -10.45
C GLY A 786 -40.83 -11.68 -10.37
N ILE A 787 -41.15 -10.85 -9.36
CA ILE A 787 -40.46 -9.57 -9.12
C ILE A 787 -39.02 -9.83 -8.65
N LEU A 788 -38.82 -10.66 -7.63
CA LEU A 788 -37.49 -11.02 -7.12
C LEU A 788 -36.57 -11.53 -8.22
N LYS A 789 -37.07 -12.44 -9.06
CA LYS A 789 -36.34 -12.96 -10.21
C LYS A 789 -35.99 -11.85 -11.24
N THR A 790 -36.90 -10.91 -11.46
CA THR A 790 -36.71 -9.83 -12.45
C THR A 790 -35.65 -8.82 -11.99
N PHE A 791 -35.52 -8.59 -10.69
CA PHE A 791 -34.55 -7.65 -10.10
C PHE A 791 -33.38 -8.34 -9.39
N PHE A 792 -33.17 -9.64 -9.63
CA PHE A 792 -32.14 -10.40 -8.93
C PHE A 792 -30.73 -9.84 -9.15
N VAL A 793 -30.42 -9.36 -10.36
CA VAL A 793 -29.10 -8.79 -10.71
C VAL A 793 -28.80 -7.56 -9.84
N THR A 794 -29.78 -6.66 -9.69
CA THR A 794 -29.62 -5.43 -8.92
C THR A 794 -29.56 -5.72 -7.42
N VAL A 795 -30.40 -6.64 -6.94
CA VAL A 795 -30.39 -7.10 -5.54
C VAL A 795 -29.04 -7.73 -5.19
N ALA A 796 -28.53 -8.63 -6.03
CA ALA A 796 -27.22 -9.24 -5.83
C ALA A 796 -26.11 -8.19 -5.80
N SER A 797 -26.08 -7.25 -6.76
CA SER A 797 -25.09 -6.16 -6.79
C SER A 797 -25.08 -5.34 -5.49
N LYS A 798 -26.26 -4.99 -4.95
CA LYS A 798 -26.38 -4.26 -3.68
C LYS A 798 -25.96 -5.08 -2.46
N CYS A 799 -26.19 -6.38 -2.44
CA CYS A 799 -25.72 -7.24 -1.35
C CYS A 799 -24.18 -7.26 -1.26
N PHE A 800 -23.48 -7.13 -2.40
CA PHE A 800 -22.03 -7.12 -2.46
C PHE A 800 -21.41 -5.72 -2.43
N SER A 801 -22.18 -4.64 -2.50
CA SER A 801 -21.63 -3.29 -2.73
C SER A 801 -20.70 -2.80 -1.61
N LEU A 802 -20.88 -3.27 -0.36
CA LEU A 802 -19.98 -2.98 0.77
C LEU A 802 -18.55 -3.47 0.53
N PHE A 803 -18.38 -4.56 -0.22
CA PHE A 803 -17.09 -5.18 -0.51
C PHE A 803 -16.48 -4.70 -1.83
N GLN A 804 -17.16 -3.79 -2.54
CA GLN A 804 -16.67 -3.23 -3.80
C GLN A 804 -15.80 -2.00 -3.50
N CYS A 805 -14.56 -2.24 -3.06
CA CYS A 805 -13.62 -1.18 -2.67
C CYS A 805 -12.58 -0.88 -3.76
N TYR A 806 -12.21 0.39 -3.92
CA TYR A 806 -11.16 0.85 -4.82
C TYR A 806 -10.03 1.54 -4.06
N SER A 807 -8.82 1.53 -4.61
CA SER A 807 -7.60 2.05 -3.96
C SER A 807 -7.34 3.53 -4.27
N HIS A 808 -6.77 4.22 -3.29
CA HIS A 808 -6.29 5.59 -3.38
C HIS A 808 -4.75 5.65 -3.42
N PRO A 809 -4.15 6.74 -3.91
CA PRO A 809 -2.70 6.95 -3.91
C PRO A 809 -2.02 6.83 -2.53
N ASN A 810 -2.73 7.17 -1.45
CA ASN A 810 -2.24 7.06 -0.08
C ASN A 810 -2.24 5.61 0.48
N GLY A 811 -2.61 4.60 -0.32
CA GLY A 811 -2.64 3.20 0.09
C GLY A 811 -3.93 2.74 0.78
N MET A 812 -4.83 3.67 1.13
CA MET A 812 -6.15 3.34 1.67
C MET A 812 -7.13 2.90 0.56
N ARG A 813 -8.25 2.31 0.98
CA ARG A 813 -9.31 1.84 0.09
C ARG A 813 -10.67 2.34 0.57
N SER A 814 -11.53 2.71 -0.37
CA SER A 814 -12.90 3.19 -0.07
C SER A 814 -13.96 2.42 -0.82
N MET A 815 -15.16 2.37 -0.25
CA MET A 815 -16.32 1.75 -0.88
C MET A 815 -16.72 2.53 -2.14
N ARG A 816 -16.93 1.85 -3.27
CA ARG A 816 -17.22 2.52 -4.54
C ARG A 816 -18.58 3.22 -4.57
N SER A 817 -19.62 2.63 -3.98
CA SER A 817 -20.95 3.25 -3.98
C SER A 817 -21.04 4.46 -3.05
N SER A 818 -20.18 4.52 -2.04
CA SER A 818 -20.07 5.57 -1.04
C SER A 818 -18.59 5.82 -0.74
N PRO A 819 -17.89 6.60 -1.60
CA PRO A 819 -16.46 6.89 -1.47
C PRO A 819 -16.05 7.50 -0.13
N GLU A 820 -16.98 8.09 0.61
CA GLU A 820 -16.78 8.64 1.94
C GLU A 820 -16.51 7.57 3.03
N VAL A 821 -16.82 6.30 2.76
CA VAL A 821 -16.65 5.19 3.73
C VAL A 821 -15.38 4.40 3.41
N LEU A 822 -14.38 4.56 4.26
CA LEU A 822 -13.10 3.84 4.18
C LEU A 822 -13.26 2.36 4.59
N GLU A 823 -12.55 1.48 3.90
CA GLU A 823 -12.42 0.05 4.25
C GLU A 823 -11.85 -0.08 5.67
N HIS A 824 -12.43 -0.97 6.47
CA HIS A 824 -12.05 -1.21 7.89
C HIS A 824 -12.30 -0.06 8.86
N SER A 825 -12.98 1.02 8.44
CA SER A 825 -13.54 2.00 9.38
C SER A 825 -14.61 1.38 10.28
N ASP A 826 -14.89 1.99 11.44
CA ASP A 826 -15.95 1.54 12.37
C ASP A 826 -17.32 1.46 11.69
N VAL A 827 -17.61 2.43 10.81
CA VAL A 827 -18.86 2.46 10.03
C VAL A 827 -18.91 1.27 9.09
N TRP A 828 -17.82 0.98 8.36
CA TRP A 828 -17.74 -0.17 7.46
C TRP A 828 -17.91 -1.49 8.22
N LEU A 829 -17.16 -1.69 9.32
CA LEU A 829 -17.20 -2.89 10.15
C LEU A 829 -18.61 -3.17 10.71
N SER A 830 -19.33 -2.12 11.13
CA SER A 830 -20.69 -2.25 11.62
C SER A 830 -21.67 -2.78 10.55
N MET A 831 -21.39 -2.55 9.26
CA MET A 831 -22.26 -2.95 8.15
C MET A 831 -21.96 -4.36 7.62
N VAL A 832 -20.77 -4.91 7.88
CA VAL A 832 -20.35 -6.24 7.38
C VAL A 832 -21.35 -7.33 7.78
N GLY A 833 -21.83 -7.31 9.03
CA GLY A 833 -22.80 -8.28 9.53
C GLY A 833 -24.13 -8.25 8.77
N PHE A 834 -24.64 -7.05 8.46
CA PHE A 834 -25.87 -6.88 7.70
C PHE A 834 -25.71 -7.31 6.24
N SER A 835 -24.60 -6.96 5.58
CA SER A 835 -24.32 -7.40 4.22
C SER A 835 -24.16 -8.92 4.12
N ALA A 836 -23.46 -9.55 5.08
CA ALA A 836 -23.34 -11.01 5.13
C ALA A 836 -24.71 -11.69 5.26
N PHE A 837 -25.57 -11.19 6.15
CA PHE A 837 -26.94 -11.69 6.30
C PHE A 837 -27.77 -11.52 5.02
N ALA A 838 -27.69 -10.37 4.37
CA ALA A 838 -28.40 -10.12 3.11
C ALA A 838 -27.91 -11.03 1.97
N ILE A 839 -26.61 -11.32 1.86
CA ILE A 839 -26.07 -12.27 0.88
C ILE A 839 -26.63 -13.68 1.12
N LEU A 840 -26.67 -14.13 2.38
CA LEU A 840 -27.23 -15.44 2.73
C LEU A 840 -28.73 -15.54 2.36
N LEU A 841 -29.49 -14.49 2.66
CA LEU A 841 -30.94 -14.45 2.47
C LEU A 841 -31.32 -14.26 0.99
N ASN A 842 -30.78 -13.24 0.33
CA ASN A 842 -31.20 -12.83 -1.01
C ASN A 842 -30.44 -13.52 -2.14
N CYS A 843 -29.19 -13.92 -1.93
CA CYS A 843 -28.43 -14.61 -3.00
C CYS A 843 -28.50 -16.12 -2.82
N LEU A 844 -27.99 -16.65 -1.70
CA LEU A 844 -27.83 -18.10 -1.54
C LEU A 844 -29.17 -18.81 -1.34
N THR A 845 -30.01 -18.34 -0.42
CA THR A 845 -31.29 -18.99 -0.13
C THR A 845 -32.21 -18.96 -1.34
N LEU A 846 -32.30 -17.84 -2.05
CA LEU A 846 -33.11 -17.76 -3.28
C LEU A 846 -32.62 -18.73 -4.36
N LEU A 847 -31.31 -18.80 -4.63
CA LEU A 847 -30.77 -19.73 -5.62
C LEU A 847 -31.00 -21.20 -5.24
N VAL A 848 -30.86 -21.55 -3.96
CA VAL A 848 -31.14 -22.91 -3.46
C VAL A 848 -32.61 -23.27 -3.59
N VAL A 849 -33.52 -22.40 -3.15
CA VAL A 849 -34.97 -22.63 -3.20
C VAL A 849 -35.46 -22.73 -4.65
N PHE A 850 -35.00 -21.81 -5.50
CA PHE A 850 -35.34 -21.80 -6.92
C PHE A 850 -34.74 -23.04 -7.63
N GLY A 851 -33.48 -23.36 -7.35
CA GLY A 851 -32.80 -24.54 -7.88
C GLY A 851 -33.51 -25.85 -7.53
N TRP A 852 -33.88 -26.03 -6.26
CA TRP A 852 -34.70 -27.14 -5.80
C TRP A 852 -36.04 -27.21 -6.53
N ALA A 853 -36.72 -26.07 -6.69
CA ALA A 853 -37.99 -26.02 -7.40
C ALA A 853 -37.85 -26.48 -8.87
N MET A 854 -36.75 -26.12 -9.56
CA MET A 854 -36.53 -26.58 -10.94
C MET A 854 -36.12 -28.05 -11.01
N TRP A 855 -35.36 -28.55 -10.05
CA TRP A 855 -35.02 -29.98 -9.96
C TRP A 855 -36.27 -30.86 -9.81
N VAL A 856 -37.20 -30.44 -8.95
CA VAL A 856 -38.45 -31.17 -8.66
C VAL A 856 -39.53 -30.93 -9.73
N ALA A 857 -39.37 -29.91 -10.59
CA ALA A 857 -40.39 -29.49 -11.54
C ALA A 857 -40.90 -30.62 -12.45
N PRO A 858 -40.06 -31.47 -13.08
CA PRO A 858 -40.54 -32.56 -13.95
C PRO A 858 -41.46 -33.55 -13.23
N ALA A 859 -41.16 -33.89 -11.97
CA ALA A 859 -41.94 -34.86 -11.19
C ALA A 859 -43.27 -34.28 -10.70
N ARG A 860 -43.29 -33.00 -10.30
CA ARG A 860 -44.46 -32.35 -9.67
C ARG A 860 -45.26 -31.44 -10.60
N PHE A 861 -44.92 -31.34 -11.88
CA PHE A 861 -45.60 -30.46 -12.83
C PHE A 861 -47.10 -30.76 -13.00
N HIS A 862 -47.55 -31.99 -12.74
CA HIS A 862 -48.96 -32.37 -12.82
C HIS A 862 -49.83 -31.65 -11.76
N ILE A 863 -49.25 -31.23 -10.63
CA ILE A 863 -49.93 -30.56 -9.52
C ILE A 863 -50.24 -29.10 -9.88
N VAL A 864 -51.53 -28.71 -9.83
CA VAL A 864 -51.99 -27.36 -10.20
C VAL A 864 -51.36 -26.27 -9.32
N SER A 865 -51.32 -26.46 -8.00
CA SER A 865 -50.70 -25.53 -7.05
C SER A 865 -49.23 -25.28 -7.36
N PHE A 866 -48.48 -26.35 -7.68
CA PHE A 866 -47.06 -26.24 -8.05
C PHE A 866 -46.88 -25.40 -9.32
N ARG A 867 -47.70 -25.63 -10.35
CA ARG A 867 -47.65 -24.84 -11.59
C ARG A 867 -47.96 -23.37 -11.38
N ARG A 868 -48.91 -23.04 -10.51
CA ARG A 868 -49.29 -21.65 -10.19
C ARG A 868 -48.16 -20.93 -9.45
N ARG A 869 -47.61 -21.56 -8.40
CA ARG A 869 -46.54 -21.00 -7.56
C ARG A 869 -45.24 -20.74 -8.31
N TRP A 870 -44.79 -21.70 -9.13
CA TRP A 870 -43.50 -21.63 -9.83
C TRP A 870 -43.60 -21.20 -11.29
N LYS A 871 -44.76 -20.66 -11.69
CA LYS A 871 -45.04 -20.19 -13.05
C LYS A 871 -43.95 -19.26 -13.59
N PHE A 872 -43.48 -18.30 -12.78
CA PHE A 872 -42.53 -17.27 -13.19
C PHE A 872 -41.15 -17.80 -13.65
N MET A 873 -40.76 -18.99 -13.17
CA MET A 873 -39.52 -19.66 -13.57
C MET A 873 -39.69 -20.47 -14.86
N ILE A 874 -40.83 -21.15 -15.02
CA ILE A 874 -41.03 -22.15 -16.08
C ILE A 874 -41.67 -21.54 -17.34
N GLN A 875 -42.57 -20.56 -17.20
CA GLN A 875 -43.46 -20.10 -18.26
C GLN A 875 -42.75 -19.69 -19.56
N LYS A 876 -41.57 -19.06 -19.45
CA LYS A 876 -40.83 -18.50 -20.60
C LYS A 876 -39.84 -19.50 -21.23
N MET A 877 -39.50 -20.58 -20.53
CA MET A 877 -38.49 -21.55 -20.97
C MET A 877 -39.11 -22.72 -21.73
N ARG A 878 -38.31 -23.38 -22.56
CA ARG A 878 -38.72 -24.63 -23.20
C ARG A 878 -38.77 -25.76 -22.18
N PRO A 879 -39.71 -26.73 -22.31
CA PRO A 879 -39.80 -27.86 -21.38
C PRO A 879 -38.52 -28.69 -21.29
N SER A 880 -37.81 -28.88 -22.40
CA SER A 880 -36.54 -29.63 -22.48
C SER A 880 -35.39 -28.95 -21.75
N VAL A 881 -35.44 -27.62 -21.56
CA VAL A 881 -34.39 -26.81 -20.94
C VAL A 881 -35.00 -25.87 -19.88
N HIS A 882 -35.94 -26.37 -19.10
CA HIS A 882 -36.71 -25.58 -18.11
C HIS A 882 -35.83 -24.98 -17.00
N TRP A 883 -34.70 -25.63 -16.70
CA TRP A 883 -33.72 -25.21 -15.69
C TRP A 883 -32.88 -24.00 -16.12
N TRP A 884 -32.90 -23.59 -17.40
CA TRP A 884 -32.07 -22.50 -17.92
C TRP A 884 -32.28 -21.16 -17.18
N MET A 885 -33.45 -20.97 -16.57
CA MET A 885 -33.71 -19.78 -15.76
C MET A 885 -32.71 -19.64 -14.60
N MET A 886 -32.19 -20.74 -14.03
CA MET A 886 -31.12 -20.67 -13.02
C MET A 886 -29.84 -20.11 -13.61
N VAL A 887 -29.48 -20.49 -14.83
CA VAL A 887 -28.27 -20.01 -15.50
C VAL A 887 -28.31 -18.48 -15.64
N ILE A 888 -29.50 -17.93 -15.95
CA ILE A 888 -29.69 -16.47 -16.02
C ILE A 888 -29.46 -15.80 -14.66
N LEU A 889 -29.94 -16.40 -13.57
CA LEU A 889 -29.73 -15.87 -12.21
C LEU A 889 -28.27 -16.00 -11.77
N ILE A 890 -27.64 -17.15 -12.02
CA ILE A 890 -26.22 -17.40 -11.74
C ILE A 890 -25.33 -16.42 -12.50
N LYS A 891 -25.65 -16.12 -13.77
CA LYS A 891 -24.98 -15.05 -14.54
C LYS A 891 -25.08 -13.70 -13.84
N GLY A 892 -26.25 -13.37 -13.29
CA GLY A 892 -26.44 -12.14 -12.52
C GLY A 892 -25.51 -12.06 -11.31
N LEU A 893 -25.41 -13.14 -10.54
CA LEU A 893 -24.50 -13.25 -9.41
C LEU A 893 -23.01 -13.19 -9.84
N TRP A 894 -22.66 -13.87 -10.93
CA TRP A 894 -21.31 -13.85 -11.49
C TRP A 894 -20.84 -12.43 -11.83
N LEU A 895 -21.71 -11.62 -12.43
CA LEU A 895 -21.42 -10.22 -12.73
C LEU A 895 -21.24 -9.39 -11.46
N ALA A 896 -22.09 -9.58 -10.45
CA ALA A 896 -21.98 -8.86 -9.17
C ALA A 896 -20.70 -9.17 -8.38
N LEU A 897 -20.13 -10.38 -8.53
CA LEU A 897 -18.88 -10.79 -7.87
C LEU A 897 -17.62 -10.21 -8.51
N THR A 898 -17.71 -9.60 -9.70
CA THR A 898 -16.55 -9.15 -10.46
C THR A 898 -15.66 -8.18 -9.67
N SER A 899 -16.26 -7.14 -9.10
CA SER A 899 -15.53 -6.09 -8.36
C SER A 899 -15.14 -6.50 -6.94
N VAL A 900 -15.65 -7.62 -6.43
CA VAL A 900 -15.28 -8.16 -5.11
C VAL A 900 -14.04 -9.05 -5.22
N LEU A 901 -13.96 -9.87 -6.28
CA LEU A 901 -12.87 -10.83 -6.46
C LEU A 901 -11.61 -10.22 -7.10
N TRP A 902 -11.77 -9.15 -7.89
CA TRP A 902 -10.70 -8.60 -8.71
C TRP A 902 -10.59 -7.08 -8.51
N ASN A 903 -9.37 -6.60 -8.31
CA ASN A 903 -9.07 -5.18 -8.12
C ASN A 903 -8.57 -4.47 -9.39
N THR A 904 -8.04 -5.21 -10.37
CA THR A 904 -7.50 -4.63 -11.60
C THR A 904 -8.53 -4.66 -12.72
N THR A 905 -8.61 -3.56 -13.48
CA THR A 905 -9.55 -3.41 -14.60
C THR A 905 -9.42 -4.54 -15.64
N MET A 906 -8.18 -4.99 -15.91
CA MET A 906 -7.94 -6.08 -16.86
C MET A 906 -8.49 -7.42 -16.37
N ALA A 907 -8.27 -7.77 -15.10
CA ALA A 907 -8.80 -9.02 -14.52
C ALA A 907 -10.33 -9.01 -14.46
N GLN A 908 -10.91 -7.87 -14.08
CA GLN A 908 -12.35 -7.65 -14.06
C GLN A 908 -12.98 -7.88 -15.45
N SER A 909 -12.40 -7.29 -16.50
CA SER A 909 -12.86 -7.49 -17.88
C SER A 909 -12.76 -8.94 -18.34
N LEU A 910 -11.65 -9.61 -18.06
CA LEU A 910 -11.46 -11.02 -18.43
C LEU A 910 -12.48 -11.93 -17.73
N TRP A 911 -12.76 -11.69 -16.45
CA TRP A 911 -13.77 -12.43 -15.68
C TRP A 911 -15.19 -12.27 -16.25
N ILE A 912 -15.58 -11.03 -16.58
CA ILE A 912 -16.87 -10.74 -17.21
C ILE A 912 -16.95 -11.45 -18.57
N CYS A 913 -15.94 -11.29 -19.42
CA CYS A 913 -15.89 -11.92 -20.74
C CYS A 913 -15.99 -13.44 -20.66
N ALA A 914 -15.28 -14.09 -19.74
CA ALA A 914 -15.34 -15.55 -19.57
C ALA A 914 -16.76 -16.04 -19.23
N GLY A 915 -17.43 -15.39 -18.28
CA GLY A 915 -18.80 -15.74 -17.90
C GLY A 915 -19.82 -15.48 -19.01
N LEU A 916 -19.69 -14.35 -19.71
CA LEU A 916 -20.58 -14.01 -20.83
C LEU A 916 -20.37 -14.91 -22.05
N LEU A 917 -19.13 -15.33 -22.35
CA LEU A 917 -18.84 -16.31 -23.40
C LEU A 917 -19.47 -17.66 -23.08
N ALA A 918 -19.32 -18.15 -21.85
CA ALA A 918 -19.95 -19.40 -21.41
C ALA A 918 -21.48 -19.35 -21.54
N TYR A 919 -22.10 -18.24 -21.11
CA TYR A 919 -23.55 -18.04 -21.26
C TYR A 919 -23.97 -17.99 -22.74
N PHE A 920 -23.25 -17.22 -23.57
CA PHE A 920 -23.51 -17.10 -25.00
C PHE A 920 -23.46 -18.47 -25.70
N THR A 921 -22.41 -19.25 -25.46
CA THR A 921 -22.24 -20.58 -26.05
C THR A 921 -23.40 -21.50 -25.65
N GLY A 922 -23.77 -21.51 -24.37
CA GLY A 922 -24.90 -22.30 -23.90
C GLY A 922 -26.25 -21.85 -24.48
N SER A 923 -26.50 -20.55 -24.56
CA SER A 923 -27.75 -20.00 -25.15
C SER A 923 -27.83 -20.30 -26.66
N TYR A 924 -26.71 -20.22 -27.37
CA TYR A 924 -26.61 -20.57 -28.79
C TYR A 924 -26.85 -22.06 -29.06
N VAL A 925 -26.25 -22.95 -28.27
CA VAL A 925 -26.36 -24.40 -28.45
C VAL A 925 -27.74 -24.92 -28.04
N LEU A 926 -28.27 -24.47 -26.90
CA LEU A 926 -29.48 -25.05 -26.31
C LEU A 926 -30.77 -24.33 -26.75
N LEU A 927 -30.69 -23.08 -27.20
CA LEU A 927 -31.83 -22.23 -27.59
C LEU A 927 -32.99 -22.35 -26.57
N PRO A 928 -32.77 -21.92 -25.31
CA PRO A 928 -33.61 -22.29 -24.17
C PRO A 928 -35.00 -21.62 -24.16
N TRP A 929 -35.15 -20.49 -24.85
CA TRP A 929 -36.39 -19.73 -24.88
C TRP A 929 -37.49 -20.41 -25.69
N ARG A 930 -38.73 -20.34 -25.20
CA ARG A 930 -39.91 -20.90 -25.89
C ARG A 930 -40.16 -20.23 -27.26
N SER A 931 -39.82 -18.95 -27.37
CA SER A 931 -39.93 -18.14 -28.58
C SER A 931 -38.56 -17.98 -29.23
N VAL A 932 -38.45 -18.33 -30.51
CA VAL A 932 -37.20 -18.22 -31.29
C VAL A 932 -36.67 -16.78 -31.33
N PHE A 933 -37.54 -15.77 -31.32
CA PHE A 933 -37.12 -14.37 -31.32
C PHE A 933 -36.45 -13.95 -30.04
N VAL A 934 -37.02 -14.43 -28.93
CA VAL A 934 -36.50 -14.13 -27.61
C VAL A 934 -35.12 -14.79 -27.47
N ALA A 935 -34.92 -15.99 -28.04
CA ALA A 935 -33.60 -16.60 -28.17
C ALA A 935 -32.64 -15.79 -29.05
N MET A 936 -33.06 -15.34 -30.23
CA MET A 936 -32.20 -14.53 -31.12
C MET A 936 -31.82 -13.18 -30.48
N LEU A 937 -32.77 -12.55 -29.78
CA LEU A 937 -32.53 -11.32 -29.04
C LEU A 937 -31.55 -11.56 -27.88
N ASP A 938 -31.71 -12.64 -27.11
CA ASP A 938 -30.78 -13.03 -26.04
C ASP A 938 -29.35 -13.21 -26.59
N ILE A 939 -29.19 -13.92 -27.70
CA ILE A 939 -27.90 -14.10 -28.37
C ILE A 939 -27.33 -12.76 -28.83
N GLY A 940 -28.11 -11.94 -29.55
CA GLY A 940 -27.66 -10.66 -30.08
C GLY A 940 -27.26 -9.65 -29.00
N THR A 941 -28.00 -9.59 -27.91
CA THR A 941 -27.70 -8.73 -26.75
C THR A 941 -26.45 -9.20 -25.98
N HIS A 942 -26.17 -10.50 -25.90
CA HIS A 942 -24.93 -10.97 -25.27
C HIS A 942 -23.71 -10.76 -26.17
N VAL A 943 -23.85 -10.86 -27.49
CA VAL A 943 -22.79 -10.50 -28.45
C VAL A 943 -22.45 -9.01 -28.32
N SER A 944 -23.45 -8.12 -28.20
CA SER A 944 -23.18 -6.69 -28.03
C SER A 944 -22.47 -6.37 -26.72
N ILE A 945 -22.85 -7.00 -25.59
CA ILE A 945 -22.15 -6.82 -24.31
C ILE A 945 -20.73 -7.37 -24.37
N LEU A 946 -20.50 -8.53 -25.00
CA LEU A 946 -19.17 -9.10 -25.16
C LEU A 946 -18.24 -8.17 -25.95
N LEU A 947 -18.74 -7.61 -27.06
CA LEU A 947 -18.00 -6.61 -27.83
C LEU A 947 -17.71 -5.36 -27.02
N LEU A 948 -18.69 -4.86 -26.26
CA LEU A 948 -18.51 -3.75 -25.32
C LEU A 948 -17.38 -4.07 -24.32
N CYS A 949 -17.40 -5.22 -23.65
CA CYS A 949 -16.40 -5.57 -22.63
C CYS A 949 -15.00 -5.77 -23.19
N LEU A 950 -14.86 -6.23 -24.44
CA LEU A 950 -13.57 -6.38 -25.12
C LEU A 950 -12.99 -5.04 -25.56
N LEU A 951 -13.85 -4.10 -25.99
CA LEU A 951 -13.41 -2.79 -26.48
C LEU A 951 -13.20 -1.76 -25.37
N LEU A 952 -13.96 -1.83 -24.27
CA LEU A 952 -13.94 -0.82 -23.23
C LEU A 952 -12.54 -0.56 -22.63
N PRO A 953 -11.72 -1.58 -22.28
CA PRO A 953 -10.37 -1.33 -21.77
C PRO A 953 -9.47 -0.59 -22.77
N PHE A 954 -9.65 -0.85 -24.07
CA PHE A 954 -8.92 -0.17 -25.14
C PHE A 954 -9.37 1.29 -25.28
N LEU A 955 -10.67 1.56 -25.13
CA LEU A 955 -11.21 2.93 -25.13
C LEU A 955 -10.65 3.79 -23.99
N LEU A 956 -10.44 3.19 -22.81
CA LEU A 956 -9.90 3.88 -21.63
C LEU A 956 -8.42 4.26 -21.77
N THR A 957 -7.70 3.70 -22.74
CA THR A 957 -6.29 4.06 -22.98
C THR A 957 -6.11 5.27 -23.90
N PHE A 958 -7.16 5.72 -24.59
CA PHE A 958 -7.08 6.90 -25.46
C PHE A 958 -7.26 8.19 -24.67
N LYS A 959 -6.53 9.23 -25.08
CA LYS A 959 -6.70 10.59 -24.55
C LYS A 959 -8.11 11.11 -24.88
N PRO A 960 -8.70 12.00 -24.04
CA PRO A 960 -10.07 12.47 -24.20
C PRO A 960 -10.36 13.08 -25.58
N GLU A 961 -9.41 13.75 -26.23
CA GLU A 961 -9.56 14.33 -27.57
C GLU A 961 -9.69 13.27 -28.70
N GLU A 962 -9.20 12.04 -28.53
CA GLU A 962 -9.35 10.95 -29.50
C GLU A 962 -10.57 10.05 -29.21
N SER A 963 -11.25 10.28 -28.08
CA SER A 963 -12.33 9.43 -27.57
C SER A 963 -13.64 9.53 -28.37
N ASP A 964 -13.85 10.61 -29.11
CA ASP A 964 -15.08 10.84 -29.89
C ASP A 964 -15.25 9.85 -31.05
N VAL A 965 -14.16 9.54 -31.77
CA VAL A 965 -14.19 8.57 -32.89
C VAL A 965 -14.49 7.18 -32.36
N ALA A 966 -13.87 6.82 -31.24
CA ALA A 966 -14.03 5.54 -30.59
C ALA A 966 -15.45 5.36 -30.00
N SER A 967 -16.03 6.45 -29.48
CA SER A 967 -17.43 6.55 -29.04
C SER A 967 -18.43 6.40 -30.21
N MET A 968 -18.10 6.91 -31.40
CA MET A 968 -18.91 6.71 -32.60
C MET A 968 -18.94 5.25 -33.06
N PHE A 969 -17.79 4.56 -33.09
CA PHE A 969 -17.72 3.12 -33.35
C PHE A 969 -18.53 2.31 -32.32
N PHE A 970 -18.49 2.74 -31.06
CA PHE A 970 -19.28 2.15 -29.99
C PHE A 970 -20.80 2.29 -30.21
N LEU A 971 -21.30 3.47 -30.58
CA LEU A 971 -22.71 3.70 -30.90
C LEU A 971 -23.19 2.85 -32.08
N ILE A 972 -22.33 2.65 -33.08
CA ILE A 972 -22.63 1.78 -34.23
C ILE A 972 -22.77 0.32 -33.78
N LEU A 973 -21.86 -0.17 -32.94
CA LEU A 973 -21.91 -1.54 -32.40
C LEU A 973 -23.12 -1.75 -31.48
N ALA A 974 -23.44 -0.79 -30.61
CA ALA A 974 -24.64 -0.81 -29.79
C ALA A 974 -25.93 -0.76 -30.65
N GLY A 975 -25.89 -0.05 -31.78
CA GLY A 975 -26.95 0.00 -32.78
C GLY A 975 -27.27 -1.34 -33.45
N LEU A 976 -26.31 -2.26 -33.56
CA LEU A 976 -26.55 -3.61 -34.09
C LEU A 976 -27.52 -4.42 -33.21
N SER A 977 -27.45 -4.26 -31.90
CA SER A 977 -28.41 -4.84 -30.95
C SER A 977 -29.82 -4.28 -31.16
N PHE A 978 -29.94 -2.98 -31.46
CA PHE A 978 -31.23 -2.36 -31.81
C PHE A 978 -31.79 -2.85 -33.15
N LEU A 979 -30.93 -3.14 -34.14
CA LEU A 979 -31.35 -3.79 -35.38
C LEU A 979 -31.90 -5.20 -35.14
N ALA A 980 -31.30 -5.98 -34.24
CA ALA A 980 -31.83 -7.29 -33.85
C ALA A 980 -33.20 -7.18 -33.13
N VAL A 981 -33.38 -6.18 -32.28
CA VAL A 981 -34.67 -5.89 -31.60
C VAL A 981 -35.75 -5.51 -32.63
N THR A 982 -35.45 -4.55 -33.50
CA THR A 982 -36.42 -4.01 -34.48
C THR A 982 -36.82 -5.07 -35.51
N THR A 983 -35.87 -5.85 -36.03
CA THR A 983 -36.17 -6.97 -36.94
C THR A 983 -37.01 -8.05 -36.26
N SER A 984 -36.75 -8.35 -34.99
CA SER A 984 -37.56 -9.30 -34.20
C SER A 984 -38.99 -8.80 -34.00
N ILE A 985 -39.18 -7.51 -33.65
CA ILE A 985 -40.50 -6.90 -33.45
C ILE A 985 -41.27 -6.84 -34.78
N LEU A 986 -40.66 -6.35 -35.85
CA LEU A 986 -41.28 -6.25 -37.18
C LEU A 986 -41.72 -7.62 -37.70
N TRP A 987 -40.94 -8.67 -37.47
CA TRP A 987 -41.31 -10.03 -37.88
C TRP A 987 -42.41 -10.65 -37.02
N ILE A 988 -42.46 -10.35 -35.72
CA ILE A 988 -43.57 -10.74 -34.83
C ILE A 988 -44.87 -10.06 -35.28
N LEU A 989 -44.82 -8.76 -35.58
CA LEU A 989 -45.96 -8.02 -36.12
C LEU A 989 -46.41 -8.59 -37.46
N TYR A 990 -45.47 -8.87 -38.36
CA TYR A 990 -45.74 -9.54 -39.63
C TYR A 990 -46.46 -10.88 -39.45
N LYS A 991 -46.03 -11.72 -38.50
CA LYS A 991 -46.69 -13.00 -38.19
C LYS A 991 -48.04 -12.85 -37.51
N ALA A 992 -48.17 -11.87 -36.63
CA ALA A 992 -49.42 -11.61 -35.91
C ALA A 992 -50.50 -11.08 -36.87
N VAL A 993 -50.10 -10.30 -37.87
CA VAL A 993 -50.99 -9.63 -38.82
C VAL A 993 -51.26 -10.48 -40.07
N TRP A 994 -50.33 -11.33 -40.54
CA TRP A 994 -50.52 -12.07 -41.80
C TRP A 994 -51.32 -13.39 -41.62
N PRO A 995 -52.60 -13.45 -42.08
CA PRO A 995 -53.42 -14.66 -42.00
C PRO A 995 -52.88 -15.87 -42.79
N GLY A 996 -52.16 -15.65 -43.88
CA GLY A 996 -51.55 -16.70 -44.71
C GLY A 996 -50.49 -17.52 -43.97
N TYR A 997 -49.76 -16.92 -43.03
CA TYR A 997 -48.79 -17.63 -42.19
C TYR A 997 -49.50 -18.62 -41.24
N LYS A 998 -50.56 -18.17 -40.56
CA LYS A 998 -51.38 -19.01 -39.66
C LYS A 998 -51.96 -20.21 -40.40
N ARG A 999 -52.53 -19.97 -41.59
CA ARG A 999 -53.14 -21.01 -42.44
C ARG A 999 -52.11 -22.04 -42.94
N ARG A 1000 -50.89 -21.63 -43.30
CA ARG A 1000 -49.80 -22.56 -43.66
C ARG A 1000 -49.33 -23.38 -42.46
N ARG A 1001 -49.23 -22.78 -41.28
CA ARG A 1001 -48.81 -23.47 -40.06
C ARG A 1001 -49.80 -24.56 -39.65
N GLU A 1002 -51.10 -24.27 -39.65
CA GLU A 1002 -52.16 -25.26 -39.37
C GLU A 1002 -52.13 -26.41 -40.37
N LYS A 1003 -52.03 -26.12 -41.68
CA LYS A 1003 -51.89 -27.16 -42.71
C LYS A 1003 -50.66 -28.04 -42.48
N SER A 1004 -49.52 -27.44 -42.15
CA SER A 1004 -48.30 -28.20 -41.86
C SER A 1004 -48.44 -29.06 -40.61
N LEU A 1005 -49.01 -28.56 -39.52
CA LEU A 1005 -49.21 -29.33 -38.29
C LEU A 1005 -50.15 -30.51 -38.52
N ASN A 1006 -51.28 -30.29 -39.20
CA ASN A 1006 -52.22 -31.37 -39.54
C ASN A 1006 -51.57 -32.45 -40.41
N PHE A 1007 -50.68 -32.06 -41.34
CA PHE A 1007 -49.94 -33.01 -42.17
C PHE A 1007 -49.01 -33.92 -41.35
N TYR A 1008 -48.21 -33.35 -40.45
CA TYR A 1008 -47.29 -34.13 -39.62
C TYR A 1008 -47.99 -34.92 -38.51
N ALA A 1009 -49.08 -34.39 -37.93
CA ALA A 1009 -49.90 -35.10 -36.96
C ALA A 1009 -50.56 -36.34 -37.59
N LYS A 1010 -51.09 -36.21 -38.82
CA LYS A 1010 -51.63 -37.35 -39.56
C LYS A 1010 -50.57 -38.43 -39.79
N ARG A 1011 -49.35 -38.04 -40.17
CA ARG A 1011 -48.23 -38.99 -40.34
C ARG A 1011 -47.82 -39.70 -39.05
N MET A 1012 -47.74 -38.99 -37.93
CA MET A 1012 -47.48 -39.65 -36.64
C MET A 1012 -48.59 -40.62 -36.26
N ALA A 1013 -49.85 -40.27 -36.51
CA ALA A 1013 -50.97 -41.17 -36.28
C ALA A 1013 -50.97 -42.39 -37.22
N GLU A 1014 -50.44 -42.27 -38.44
CA GLU A 1014 -50.21 -43.41 -39.35
C GLU A 1014 -49.12 -44.37 -38.82
N VAL A 1015 -48.07 -43.84 -38.17
CA VAL A 1015 -47.02 -44.67 -37.53
C VAL A 1015 -47.53 -45.31 -36.22
N PHE A 1016 -48.37 -44.60 -35.47
CA PHE A 1016 -48.94 -45.06 -34.20
C PHE A 1016 -50.47 -45.13 -34.23
N PRO A 1017 -51.06 -46.06 -35.01
CA PRO A 1017 -52.50 -46.08 -35.29
C PRO A 1017 -53.39 -46.33 -34.06
N TYR A 1018 -52.82 -46.88 -32.97
CA TYR A 1018 -53.55 -47.17 -31.74
C TYR A 1018 -53.38 -46.12 -30.62
N ALA A 1019 -52.57 -45.07 -30.82
CA ALA A 1019 -52.17 -44.18 -29.73
C ALA A 1019 -52.99 -42.88 -29.60
N THR A 1020 -53.49 -42.26 -30.68
CA THR A 1020 -54.25 -40.98 -30.61
C THR A 1020 -54.93 -40.57 -31.93
N ASP A 1021 -56.06 -39.85 -31.86
CA ASP A 1021 -56.72 -39.21 -33.02
C ASP A 1021 -55.80 -38.13 -33.65
N PRO A 1022 -55.58 -38.14 -34.99
CA PRO A 1022 -54.79 -37.13 -35.69
C PRO A 1022 -55.17 -35.68 -35.37
N ARG A 1023 -56.46 -35.41 -35.13
CA ARG A 1023 -56.94 -34.06 -34.79
C ARG A 1023 -56.48 -33.65 -33.39
N MET A 1024 -56.62 -34.56 -32.43
CA MET A 1024 -56.17 -34.34 -31.05
C MET A 1024 -54.64 -34.17 -30.98
N LEU A 1025 -53.89 -34.92 -31.79
CA LEU A 1025 -52.45 -34.77 -31.90
C LEU A 1025 -52.06 -33.44 -32.57
N ALA A 1026 -52.77 -33.00 -33.62
CA ALA A 1026 -52.55 -31.70 -34.24
C ALA A 1026 -52.82 -30.54 -33.28
N ASP A 1027 -53.89 -30.65 -32.48
CA ASP A 1027 -54.22 -29.69 -31.43
C ASP A 1027 -53.13 -29.66 -30.36
N LEU A 1028 -52.67 -30.82 -29.87
CA LEU A 1028 -51.56 -30.91 -28.92
C LEU A 1028 -50.26 -30.30 -29.48
N MET A 1029 -49.92 -30.63 -30.73
CA MET A 1029 -48.75 -30.08 -31.42
C MET A 1029 -48.86 -28.56 -31.63
N SER A 1030 -50.07 -28.00 -31.67
CA SER A 1030 -50.27 -26.55 -31.79
C SER A 1030 -49.87 -25.79 -30.52
N GLU A 1031 -49.90 -26.46 -29.35
CA GLU A 1031 -49.54 -25.92 -28.03
C GLU A 1031 -48.03 -26.04 -27.71
N ILE A 1032 -47.31 -26.89 -28.45
CA ILE A 1032 -45.87 -27.13 -28.28
C ILE A 1032 -45.04 -25.95 -28.83
N PRO A 1033 -43.87 -25.63 -28.25
CA PRO A 1033 -43.00 -24.56 -28.75
C PRO A 1033 -42.53 -24.79 -30.19
N ALA A 1034 -42.32 -23.70 -30.94
CA ALA A 1034 -41.99 -23.77 -32.38
C ALA A 1034 -40.71 -24.56 -32.68
N LEU A 1035 -39.70 -24.48 -31.81
CA LEU A 1035 -38.44 -25.20 -32.00
C LEU A 1035 -38.59 -26.71 -31.72
N ASP A 1036 -39.38 -27.07 -30.71
CA ASP A 1036 -39.67 -28.48 -30.39
C ASP A 1036 -40.56 -29.14 -31.47
N ILE A 1037 -41.44 -28.35 -32.10
CA ILE A 1037 -42.20 -28.80 -33.28
C ILE A 1037 -41.26 -29.17 -34.44
N VAL A 1038 -40.14 -28.46 -34.63
CA VAL A 1038 -39.18 -28.81 -35.70
C VAL A 1038 -38.57 -30.17 -35.43
N ASN A 1039 -38.14 -30.44 -34.20
CA ASN A 1039 -37.62 -31.76 -33.80
C ASN A 1039 -38.68 -32.86 -33.97
N LEU A 1040 -39.92 -32.61 -33.55
CA LEU A 1040 -41.03 -33.54 -33.76
C LEU A 1040 -41.31 -33.81 -35.24
N LYS A 1041 -41.16 -32.82 -36.12
CA LYS A 1041 -41.29 -33.01 -37.57
C LYS A 1041 -40.16 -33.88 -38.12
N TYR A 1042 -38.92 -33.68 -37.67
CA TYR A 1042 -37.79 -34.54 -38.03
C TYR A 1042 -38.02 -35.98 -37.59
N VAL A 1043 -38.42 -36.18 -36.33
CA VAL A 1043 -38.74 -37.52 -35.79
C VAL A 1043 -39.89 -38.15 -36.57
N ALA A 1044 -40.98 -37.44 -36.81
CA ALA A 1044 -42.11 -37.97 -37.61
C ALA A 1044 -41.68 -38.37 -39.03
N THR A 1045 -40.80 -37.59 -39.64
CA THR A 1045 -40.28 -37.87 -40.99
C THR A 1045 -39.39 -39.12 -40.97
N MET A 1046 -38.46 -39.21 -40.03
CA MET A 1046 -37.58 -40.35 -39.84
C MET A 1046 -38.38 -41.63 -39.56
N MET A 1047 -39.30 -41.61 -38.59
CA MET A 1047 -40.12 -42.77 -38.25
C MET A 1047 -41.02 -43.20 -39.42
N SER A 1048 -41.59 -42.25 -40.18
CA SER A 1048 -42.37 -42.59 -41.37
C SER A 1048 -41.54 -43.19 -42.50
N ALA A 1049 -40.26 -42.81 -42.61
CA ALA A 1049 -39.35 -43.37 -43.60
C ALA A 1049 -38.86 -44.77 -43.19
N GLU A 1050 -38.48 -44.96 -41.93
CA GLU A 1050 -37.92 -46.23 -41.43
C GLU A 1050 -38.99 -47.31 -41.18
N ILE A 1051 -40.17 -46.93 -40.68
CA ILE A 1051 -41.20 -47.90 -40.24
C ILE A 1051 -42.22 -48.19 -41.34
N LEU A 1052 -42.60 -47.17 -42.11
CA LEU A 1052 -43.67 -47.28 -43.13
C LEU A 1052 -43.12 -47.34 -44.57
N ASP A 1053 -41.79 -47.27 -44.75
CA ASP A 1053 -41.08 -47.22 -46.04
C ASP A 1053 -41.63 -46.16 -47.04
N ASN A 1054 -42.29 -45.14 -46.51
CA ASN A 1054 -42.91 -44.08 -47.29
C ASN A 1054 -41.88 -42.99 -47.57
N ARG A 1055 -41.15 -43.12 -48.69
CA ARG A 1055 -40.14 -42.14 -49.12
C ARG A 1055 -40.75 -40.74 -49.31
N VAL A 1056 -40.17 -39.75 -48.63
CA VAL A 1056 -40.60 -38.35 -48.74
C VAL A 1056 -39.78 -37.66 -49.84
N PRO A 1057 -40.39 -37.08 -50.89
CA PRO A 1057 -39.67 -36.20 -51.78
C PRO A 1057 -39.44 -34.86 -51.06
N GLY A 1058 -38.20 -34.65 -50.60
CA GLY A 1058 -37.75 -33.35 -50.08
C GLY A 1058 -36.86 -33.43 -48.83
N ARG A 1059 -35.55 -33.58 -49.06
CA ARG A 1059 -34.40 -33.46 -48.13
C ARG A 1059 -34.26 -34.51 -47.02
N LEU A 1060 -33.50 -35.56 -47.34
CA LEU A 1060 -32.22 -35.92 -46.71
C LEU A 1060 -31.58 -37.01 -47.60
N VAL A 1061 -30.60 -36.61 -48.42
CA VAL A 1061 -29.69 -37.55 -49.09
C VAL A 1061 -28.39 -37.47 -48.31
N TRP A 1062 -28.11 -38.47 -47.49
CA TRP A 1062 -26.76 -38.73 -47.03
C TRP A 1062 -26.07 -39.49 -48.18
N GLN A 1063 -25.22 -38.80 -48.93
CA GLN A 1063 -24.31 -39.49 -49.85
C GLN A 1063 -23.26 -40.22 -49.01
N GLU A 1064 -23.29 -41.54 -49.05
CA GLU A 1064 -22.17 -42.38 -48.62
C GLU A 1064 -20.94 -42.09 -49.49
N ALA A 1065 -19.79 -42.08 -48.83
CA ALA A 1065 -18.49 -41.80 -49.42
C ALA A 1065 -18.09 -42.83 -50.49
N SER A 1066 -17.58 -42.37 -51.62
CA SER A 1066 -16.60 -43.11 -52.40
C SER A 1066 -15.19 -42.63 -52.04
N PRO A 1067 -14.19 -43.51 -51.89
CA PRO A 1067 -12.81 -43.11 -51.68
C PRO A 1067 -12.16 -42.91 -53.06
N THR A 1068 -11.57 -41.75 -53.34
CA THR A 1068 -10.38 -41.64 -54.20
C THR A 1068 -9.85 -40.20 -54.31
N CYS A 1069 -8.64 -40.02 -53.77
CA CYS A 1069 -7.51 -39.32 -54.37
C CYS A 1069 -7.66 -37.87 -54.88
N ARG A 1070 -7.25 -36.89 -54.05
CA ARG A 1070 -5.94 -36.16 -54.09
C ARG A 1070 -6.07 -34.70 -53.61
N PRO A 1071 -4.99 -34.11 -53.05
CA PRO A 1071 -4.96 -32.81 -52.36
C PRO A 1071 -4.46 -31.69 -53.30
N PRO A 1072 -4.04 -30.48 -52.83
CA PRO A 1072 -4.59 -29.53 -51.85
C PRO A 1072 -4.81 -28.13 -52.49
N CYS A 1073 -5.39 -27.16 -51.74
CA CYS A 1073 -5.04 -25.73 -51.75
C CYS A 1073 -5.64 -25.06 -50.52
#